data_AF-A0A7Z9E298-F1
#
_entry.id   AF-A0A7Z9E298-F1
#
_cell.length_a   1.000
_cell.length_b   1.000
_cell.length_c   1.000
_cell.angle_alpha   90.00
_cell.angle_beta   90.00
_cell.angle_gamma   90.00
#
_symmetry.space_group_name_H-M   'P 1'
#
loop_
_entity.id
_entity.type
_entity.pdbx_description
1 polymer ?
#
loop_
_entity_poly.entity_id
_entity_poly.type
_entity_poly.pdbx_seq_one_letter_code
_entity_poly.pdbx_strand_id
1 'polypeptide(L)'
;MSTIAPDTTKLVEIGIVKWFDKSDQDLDYRILTLEDERRWKLHHQEIKCSESELKRGRFIRFEIQDNKIKNLNLLREVGIMDWYQKDKGFGCALLQRDDLLTFFEKQTKGKAEVFVHINQISCSNEDLKEGVAVVFDIKKNFSRDNQLRDNATHLTLLTQETNPEIIEACALSQDVKLWYPVFKLYLNSFNADQLKVYFCLQKLNTLTKSSTGIRGCTLSQQSFADEIPDNILIASQELINYISLQKLINLVINAENNNSDILWNELINRLQNLPETDLHWKTIPEDIVSNERIWSLLPNQNRIKILVSKLSNSSNPEKLISEIGGILNNSSQTDHSELLCLIPENLKKYPTIFELLSDSEKVKLLFLSLDPLISSLSEQQQKTIVNDIRHKISSKFIKFLSFLKDAKKTILLDIPPVEISEELDQELFDDGNITSKNRVDSISNNLYNPLPTFQDELEITNDKIPIIETVEQRLDGSDAAQIRAFVALRKISCLCHFTTIENLKGICSQGGLLSNTKLQERNQHYKQIDSGRWDGQHNHICCSINGYNSMYHYHARQNHRTDCWVLLAIKPDYLWKQNTLFCQMNAASRRGAYIKTRFEGLESMFVPEVRDIGGRLWTRGNLPDCRPTCLQAEVLVYESISLADILLIWVNEDPGNVQKVIDAGWTGEIKIWKGVFKS
;
A
#
# COMPACT_ATOMS: atom_id res chain seq x y z
N MET A 1 -69.80 -3.58 7.10
CA MET A 1 -69.41 -2.52 6.13
C MET A 1 -68.96 -1.31 6.93
N SER A 2 -67.67 -0.99 6.87
CA SER A 2 -67.12 0.29 7.32
C SER A 2 -66.34 0.83 6.13
N THR A 3 -66.85 1.87 5.49
CA THR A 3 -66.23 2.49 4.32
C THR A 3 -65.01 3.28 4.77
N ILE A 4 -63.84 2.64 4.70
CA ILE A 4 -62.56 3.35 4.64
C ILE A 4 -62.60 4.15 3.33
N ALA A 5 -62.63 5.48 3.44
CA ALA A 5 -62.51 6.36 2.28
C ALA A 5 -61.15 6.09 1.59
N PRO A 6 -61.06 6.21 0.25
CA PRO A 6 -59.78 6.03 -0.43
C PRO A 6 -58.78 7.04 0.12
N ASP A 7 -57.65 6.53 0.61
CA ASP A 7 -56.57 7.34 1.18
C ASP A 7 -56.11 8.37 0.14
N THR A 8 -56.16 9.64 0.51
CA THR A 8 -55.88 10.75 -0.42
C THR A 8 -54.43 10.68 -0.85
N THR A 9 -54.19 10.24 -2.09
CA THR A 9 -52.86 9.87 -2.57
C THR A 9 -51.89 11.05 -2.46
N LYS A 10 -51.03 11.01 -1.44
CA LYS A 10 -50.04 12.03 -1.14
C LYS A 10 -48.99 12.08 -2.24
N LEU A 11 -49.11 13.04 -3.17
CA LEU A 11 -48.20 13.18 -4.29
C LEU A 11 -47.05 14.12 -3.90
N VAL A 12 -45.81 13.63 -3.98
CA VAL A 12 -44.61 14.45 -3.83
C VAL A 12 -44.23 15.02 -5.20
N GLU A 13 -44.00 16.33 -5.28
CA GLU A 13 -43.66 17.01 -6.52
C GLU A 13 -42.45 17.95 -6.36
N ILE A 14 -41.71 18.15 -7.45
CA ILE A 14 -40.65 19.17 -7.57
C ILE A 14 -41.14 20.31 -8.47
N GLY A 15 -40.96 21.54 -8.03
CA GLY A 15 -41.19 22.74 -8.82
C GLY A 15 -39.95 23.62 -8.93
N ILE A 16 -39.93 24.51 -9.93
CA ILE A 16 -38.98 25.61 -10.03
C ILE A 16 -39.75 26.90 -9.76
N VAL A 17 -39.33 27.68 -8.76
CA VAL A 17 -39.95 28.96 -8.42
C VAL A 17 -39.76 29.95 -9.57
N LYS A 18 -40.86 30.47 -10.12
CA LYS A 18 -40.86 31.63 -11.04
C LYS A 18 -41.02 32.93 -10.26
N TRP A 19 -41.94 32.94 -9.30
CA TRP A 19 -42.25 34.08 -8.44
C TRP A 19 -42.84 33.61 -7.11
N PHE A 20 -42.61 34.36 -6.04
CA PHE A 20 -43.13 34.10 -4.71
C PHE A 20 -43.28 35.42 -3.96
N ASP A 21 -44.43 35.65 -3.34
CA ASP A 21 -44.70 36.85 -2.54
C ASP A 21 -45.85 36.64 -1.53
N LYS A 22 -46.10 37.64 -0.70
CA LYS A 22 -47.27 37.71 0.20
C LYS A 22 -48.57 37.85 -0.59
N SER A 23 -49.66 37.35 -0.02
CA SER A 23 -50.99 37.57 -0.60
C SER A 23 -51.53 38.94 -0.16
N ASP A 24 -51.80 39.82 -1.13
CA ASP A 24 -52.34 41.18 -0.89
C ASP A 24 -53.68 41.18 -0.12
N GLN A 25 -54.40 40.06 -0.14
CA GLN A 25 -55.71 39.89 0.48
C GLN A 25 -55.64 39.22 1.86
N ASP A 26 -54.50 38.64 2.24
CA ASP A 26 -54.44 37.63 3.30
C ASP A 26 -53.01 37.42 3.83
N LEU A 27 -52.68 38.04 4.97
CA LEU A 27 -51.30 38.11 5.50
C LEU A 27 -50.71 36.75 5.90
N ASP A 28 -51.56 35.78 6.23
CA ASP A 28 -51.13 34.43 6.65
C ASP A 28 -50.81 33.52 5.46
N TYR A 29 -51.11 33.97 4.23
CA TYR A 29 -50.88 33.22 3.01
C TYR A 29 -49.80 33.83 2.12
N ARG A 30 -49.25 32.96 1.28
CA ARG A 30 -48.28 33.26 0.24
C ARG A 30 -48.80 32.80 -1.09
N ILE A 31 -48.32 33.44 -2.15
CA ILE A 31 -48.61 33.06 -3.52
C ILE A 31 -47.31 32.59 -4.15
N LEU A 32 -47.29 31.33 -4.56
CA LEU A 32 -46.21 30.70 -5.30
C LEU A 32 -46.63 30.55 -6.76
N THR A 33 -45.77 30.98 -7.69
CA THR A 33 -45.90 30.69 -9.12
C THR A 33 -44.68 29.87 -9.56
N LEU A 34 -44.91 28.77 -10.26
CA LEU A 34 -43.87 27.91 -10.83
C LEU A 34 -43.51 28.35 -12.27
N GLU A 35 -42.36 27.92 -12.80
CA GLU A 35 -41.96 28.22 -14.20
C GLU A 35 -42.81 27.49 -15.25
N ASP A 36 -43.70 26.57 -14.84
CA ASP A 36 -44.74 25.95 -15.70
C ASP A 36 -46.09 26.70 -15.64
N GLU A 37 -46.10 27.93 -15.12
CA GLU A 37 -47.25 28.81 -14.90
C GLU A 37 -48.27 28.34 -13.85
N ARG A 38 -48.09 27.18 -13.19
CA ARG A 38 -48.98 26.79 -12.09
C ARG A 38 -48.81 27.73 -10.90
N ARG A 39 -49.95 28.14 -10.33
CA ARG A 39 -50.02 29.13 -9.24
C ARG A 39 -50.78 28.56 -8.06
N TRP A 40 -50.16 28.67 -6.87
CA TRP A 40 -50.65 28.09 -5.63
C TRP A 40 -50.78 29.17 -4.55
N LYS A 41 -51.92 29.19 -3.84
CA LYS A 41 -52.07 29.93 -2.58
C LYS A 41 -51.84 28.93 -1.44
N LEU A 42 -50.81 29.16 -0.62
CA LEU A 42 -50.42 28.29 0.49
C LEU A 42 -50.28 29.08 1.79
N HIS A 43 -50.57 28.44 2.91
CA HIS A 43 -50.45 29.05 4.24
C HIS A 43 -48.97 29.10 4.66
N HIS A 44 -48.54 30.15 5.37
CA HIS A 44 -47.13 30.34 5.70
C HIS A 44 -46.53 29.17 6.53
N GLN A 45 -47.36 28.50 7.35
CA GLN A 45 -46.93 27.33 8.15
C GLN A 45 -46.55 26.11 7.29
N GLU A 46 -46.98 26.05 6.03
CA GLU A 46 -46.62 24.97 5.11
C GLU A 46 -45.20 25.16 4.54
N ILE A 47 -44.59 26.32 4.74
CA ILE A 47 -43.23 26.63 4.28
C ILE A 47 -42.23 26.22 5.36
N LYS A 48 -41.30 25.33 5.03
CA LYS A 48 -40.30 24.74 5.93
C LYS A 48 -38.87 25.26 5.69
N CYS A 49 -38.69 26.13 4.70
CA CYS A 49 -37.45 26.88 4.43
C CYS A 49 -37.62 28.38 4.76
N SER A 50 -36.55 29.17 4.61
CA SER A 50 -36.66 30.62 4.74
C SER A 50 -37.41 31.20 3.53
N GLU A 51 -38.50 31.93 3.77
CA GLU A 51 -39.28 32.60 2.70
C GLU A 51 -38.38 33.46 1.79
N SER A 52 -37.33 34.07 2.35
CA SER A 52 -36.36 34.90 1.60
C SER A 52 -35.49 34.12 0.58
N GLU A 53 -35.49 32.79 0.66
CA GLU A 53 -34.78 31.89 -0.25
C GLU A 53 -35.66 31.43 -1.42
N LEU A 54 -36.98 31.64 -1.37
CA LEU A 54 -37.93 31.30 -2.43
C LEU A 54 -37.88 32.30 -3.58
N LYS A 55 -36.69 32.47 -4.16
CA LYS A 55 -36.41 33.37 -5.29
C LYS A 55 -36.54 32.63 -6.62
N ARG A 56 -36.72 33.39 -7.70
CA ARG A 56 -36.77 32.85 -9.06
C ARG A 56 -35.58 31.92 -9.38
N GLY A 57 -35.86 30.80 -10.02
CA GLY A 57 -34.89 29.77 -10.42
C GLY A 57 -34.51 28.78 -9.32
N ARG A 58 -35.07 28.88 -8.11
CA ARG A 58 -34.84 27.91 -7.03
C ARG A 58 -35.68 26.66 -7.23
N PHE A 59 -35.09 25.49 -7.03
CA PHE A 59 -35.85 24.24 -6.98
C PHE A 59 -36.45 24.05 -5.59
N ILE A 60 -37.68 23.57 -5.55
CA ILE A 60 -38.45 23.29 -4.34
C ILE A 60 -39.11 21.92 -4.44
N ARG A 61 -39.27 21.26 -3.29
CA ARG A 61 -40.08 20.05 -3.12
C ARG A 61 -41.30 20.40 -2.29
N PHE A 62 -42.44 19.84 -2.63
CA PHE A 62 -43.67 19.99 -1.86
C PHE A 62 -44.58 18.76 -2.02
N GLU A 63 -45.62 18.71 -1.20
CA GLU A 63 -46.59 17.63 -1.17
C GLU A 63 -47.94 18.19 -1.61
N ILE A 64 -48.62 17.54 -2.56
CA ILE A 64 -50.00 17.84 -2.92
C ILE A 64 -50.91 16.91 -2.13
N GLN A 65 -51.77 17.51 -1.30
CA GLN A 65 -52.87 16.83 -0.62
C GLN A 65 -54.11 17.73 -0.70
N ASP A 66 -55.27 17.16 -1.07
CA ASP A 66 -56.55 17.90 -1.19
C ASP A 66 -56.48 19.15 -2.09
N ASN A 67 -55.70 19.05 -3.17
CA ASN A 67 -55.40 20.17 -4.08
C ASN A 67 -54.80 21.41 -3.37
N LYS A 68 -54.00 21.18 -2.33
CA LYS A 68 -53.20 22.19 -1.61
C LYS A 68 -51.75 21.72 -1.51
N ILE A 69 -50.83 22.70 -1.54
CA ILE A 69 -49.43 22.47 -1.20
C ILE A 69 -49.28 22.38 0.32
N LYS A 70 -48.56 21.33 0.76
CA LYS A 70 -48.06 21.13 2.12
C LYS A 70 -46.56 20.91 2.13
N ASN A 71 -45.93 21.15 3.28
CA ASN A 71 -44.52 20.86 3.54
C ASN A 71 -43.55 21.33 2.44
N LEU A 72 -43.77 22.55 1.92
CA LEU A 72 -42.90 23.15 0.91
C LEU A 72 -41.52 23.44 1.50
N ASN A 73 -40.49 22.91 0.86
CA ASN A 73 -39.09 23.11 1.24
C ASN A 73 -38.23 23.33 -0.01
N LEU A 74 -37.00 23.81 0.18
CA LEU A 74 -35.99 23.82 -0.88
C LEU A 74 -35.66 22.38 -1.29
N LEU A 75 -35.43 22.16 -2.58
CA LEU A 75 -34.94 20.87 -3.06
C LEU A 75 -33.44 20.79 -2.75
N ARG A 76 -33.12 19.99 -1.73
CA ARG A 76 -31.77 19.67 -1.29
C ARG A 76 -31.36 18.33 -1.87
N GLU A 77 -30.24 18.31 -2.58
CA GLU A 77 -29.80 17.22 -3.44
C GLU A 77 -28.36 16.81 -3.14
N VAL A 78 -28.02 15.56 -3.47
CA VAL A 78 -26.71 14.98 -3.21
C VAL A 78 -25.91 14.88 -4.50
N GLY A 79 -24.62 15.20 -4.41
CA GLY A 79 -23.69 15.09 -5.52
C GLY A 79 -22.31 14.61 -5.07
N ILE A 80 -21.51 14.20 -6.04
CA ILE A 80 -20.10 13.90 -5.88
C ILE A 80 -19.30 15.03 -6.51
N MET A 81 -18.40 15.66 -5.77
CA MET A 81 -17.51 16.69 -6.32
C MET A 81 -16.70 16.13 -7.50
N ASP A 82 -16.73 16.80 -8.64
CA ASP A 82 -15.94 16.44 -9.82
C ASP A 82 -14.57 17.13 -9.76
N TRP A 83 -14.56 18.42 -9.45
CA TRP A 83 -13.33 19.18 -9.18
C TRP A 83 -13.65 20.45 -8.40
N TYR A 84 -12.67 20.96 -7.68
CA TYR A 84 -12.74 22.25 -7.00
C TYR A 84 -11.39 22.96 -7.08
N GLN A 85 -11.39 24.22 -7.53
CA GLN A 85 -10.19 25.05 -7.62
C GLN A 85 -10.25 26.10 -6.50
N LYS A 86 -9.76 25.73 -5.30
CA LYS A 86 -9.73 26.57 -4.09
C LYS A 86 -9.23 27.99 -4.38
N ASP A 87 -8.11 28.12 -5.10
CA ASP A 87 -7.47 29.40 -5.42
C ASP A 87 -8.31 30.31 -6.32
N LYS A 88 -9.28 29.75 -7.05
CA LYS A 88 -10.21 30.51 -7.91
C LYS A 88 -11.63 30.58 -7.34
N GLY A 89 -11.91 29.87 -6.25
CA GLY A 89 -13.20 29.86 -5.59
C GLY A 89 -14.35 29.25 -6.41
N PHE A 90 -14.10 28.29 -7.30
CA PHE A 90 -15.16 27.61 -8.05
C PHE A 90 -14.87 26.13 -8.33
N GLY A 91 -15.93 25.36 -8.62
CA GLY A 91 -15.88 23.91 -8.84
C GLY A 91 -17.09 23.36 -9.60
N CYS A 92 -17.17 22.05 -9.68
CA CYS A 92 -18.29 21.29 -10.23
C CYS A 92 -18.61 20.08 -9.33
N ALA A 93 -19.88 19.74 -9.20
CA ALA A 93 -20.36 18.50 -8.61
C ALA A 93 -21.29 17.76 -9.58
N LEU A 94 -21.17 16.43 -9.64
CA LEU A 94 -22.03 15.54 -10.42
C LEU A 94 -23.18 15.05 -9.54
N LEU A 95 -24.41 15.39 -9.93
CA LEU A 95 -25.63 15.02 -9.23
C LEU A 95 -25.87 13.50 -9.21
N GLN A 96 -26.25 12.95 -8.06
CA GLN A 96 -26.49 11.51 -7.87
C GLN A 96 -27.99 11.19 -7.70
N ARG A 97 -28.76 11.28 -8.80
CA ARG A 97 -30.20 10.96 -8.79
C ARG A 97 -30.52 9.46 -8.94
N ASP A 98 -29.67 8.69 -9.62
CA ASP A 98 -29.97 7.29 -9.97
C ASP A 98 -29.85 6.31 -8.77
N ASP A 99 -29.02 6.60 -7.76
CA ASP A 99 -28.67 5.68 -6.66
C ASP A 99 -29.40 5.91 -5.33
N LEU A 100 -30.21 6.97 -5.22
CA LEU A 100 -30.84 7.37 -3.95
C LEU A 100 -32.34 7.10 -3.89
N LEU A 101 -33.08 7.25 -5.01
CA LEU A 101 -34.53 7.45 -4.93
C LEU A 101 -35.33 6.88 -6.11
N THR A 102 -36.21 5.92 -5.80
CA THR A 102 -37.44 5.65 -6.56
C THR A 102 -38.48 6.77 -6.44
N PHE A 103 -38.24 7.80 -5.62
CA PHE A 103 -39.12 8.96 -5.43
C PHE A 103 -39.19 9.91 -6.64
N PHE A 104 -38.35 9.76 -7.67
CA PHE A 104 -38.29 10.67 -8.82
C PHE A 104 -38.60 9.96 -10.15
N GLU A 105 -39.74 10.27 -10.74
CA GLU A 105 -40.14 9.70 -12.03
C GLU A 105 -39.27 10.21 -13.20
N LYS A 106 -38.49 9.30 -13.80
CA LYS A 106 -38.06 9.19 -15.22
C LYS A 106 -37.50 10.39 -16.02
N GLN A 107 -37.65 11.64 -15.61
CA GLN A 107 -37.48 12.83 -16.47
C GLN A 107 -36.03 13.37 -16.55
N THR A 108 -35.13 12.98 -15.64
CA THR A 108 -33.72 13.42 -15.69
C THR A 108 -32.74 12.28 -15.39
N LYS A 109 -32.63 11.31 -16.30
CA LYS A 109 -31.52 10.35 -16.29
C LYS A 109 -30.30 10.96 -16.96
N GLY A 110 -29.22 11.15 -16.20
CA GLY A 110 -27.96 11.68 -16.71
C GLY A 110 -27.14 12.39 -15.63
N LYS A 111 -25.81 12.37 -15.80
CA LYS A 111 -24.88 13.15 -14.98
C LYS A 111 -25.11 14.65 -15.21
N ALA A 112 -25.87 15.29 -14.32
CA ALA A 112 -26.04 16.74 -14.33
C ALA A 112 -24.85 17.40 -13.61
N GLU A 113 -24.12 18.25 -14.32
CA GLU A 113 -23.09 19.11 -13.77
C GLU A 113 -23.73 20.30 -13.03
N VAL A 114 -23.41 20.43 -11.74
CA VAL A 114 -23.86 21.54 -10.90
C VAL A 114 -22.65 22.39 -10.52
N PHE A 115 -22.68 23.68 -10.88
CA PHE A 115 -21.57 24.58 -10.66
C PHE A 115 -21.48 25.03 -9.21
N VAL A 116 -20.29 24.98 -8.62
CA VAL A 116 -20.01 25.35 -7.23
C VAL A 116 -19.24 26.67 -7.20
N HIS A 117 -19.63 27.58 -6.31
CA HIS A 117 -18.96 28.86 -6.10
C HIS A 117 -18.65 29.07 -4.60
N ILE A 118 -17.49 29.64 -4.27
CA ILE A 118 -16.99 29.76 -2.89
C ILE A 118 -17.96 30.43 -1.92
N ASN A 119 -18.63 31.51 -2.36
CA ASN A 119 -19.67 32.22 -1.58
C ASN A 119 -20.93 31.37 -1.28
N GLN A 120 -21.01 30.14 -1.77
CA GLN A 120 -22.14 29.21 -1.60
C GLN A 120 -21.74 27.94 -0.84
N ILE A 121 -20.49 27.85 -0.36
CA ILE A 121 -19.96 26.74 0.41
C ILE A 121 -20.10 27.07 1.90
N SER A 122 -20.69 26.15 2.65
CA SER A 122 -20.94 26.26 4.10
C SER A 122 -20.04 25.34 4.94
N CYS A 123 -19.24 24.47 4.30
CA CYS A 123 -18.22 23.65 4.94
C CYS A 123 -16.79 24.22 4.71
N SER A 124 -15.75 23.54 5.21
CA SER A 124 -14.37 23.95 4.94
C SER A 124 -14.00 23.74 3.47
N ASN A 125 -13.47 24.79 2.85
CA ASN A 125 -12.92 24.74 1.49
C ASN A 125 -11.77 23.72 1.31
N GLU A 126 -11.17 23.24 2.40
CA GLU A 126 -10.05 22.28 2.38
C GLU A 126 -10.51 20.82 2.30
N ASP A 127 -11.78 20.56 2.65
CA ASP A 127 -12.40 19.24 2.60
C ASP A 127 -12.98 18.94 1.21
N LEU A 128 -13.25 19.97 0.41
CA LEU A 128 -13.79 19.86 -0.94
C LEU A 128 -12.72 19.42 -1.94
N LYS A 129 -12.75 18.13 -2.27
CA LYS A 129 -11.86 17.46 -3.23
C LYS A 129 -12.71 16.61 -4.17
N GLU A 130 -12.19 16.32 -5.37
CA GLU A 130 -12.81 15.37 -6.29
C GLU A 130 -13.14 14.04 -5.60
N GLY A 131 -14.34 13.54 -5.88
CA GLY A 131 -14.92 12.34 -5.31
C GLY A 131 -15.63 12.53 -3.97
N VAL A 132 -15.45 13.65 -3.27
CA VAL A 132 -16.13 13.89 -1.98
C VAL A 132 -17.63 14.05 -2.18
N ALA A 133 -18.42 13.33 -1.36
CA ALA A 133 -19.86 13.45 -1.35
C ALA A 133 -20.30 14.73 -0.62
N VAL A 134 -21.16 15.49 -1.28
CA VAL A 134 -21.64 16.80 -0.87
C VAL A 134 -23.15 16.89 -1.05
N VAL A 135 -23.77 17.83 -0.35
CA VAL A 135 -25.21 18.06 -0.37
C VAL A 135 -25.46 19.57 -0.46
N PHE A 136 -26.40 19.97 -1.32
CA PHE A 136 -26.63 21.37 -1.71
C PHE A 136 -28.06 21.59 -2.21
N ASP A 137 -28.56 22.82 -2.14
CA ASP A 137 -29.79 23.20 -2.85
C ASP A 137 -29.46 23.70 -4.26
N ILE A 138 -30.33 23.42 -5.24
CA ILE A 138 -30.12 23.80 -6.64
C ILE A 138 -30.76 25.16 -6.96
N LYS A 139 -30.01 26.03 -7.64
CA LYS A 139 -30.50 27.27 -8.23
C LYS A 139 -30.09 27.40 -9.70
N LYS A 140 -31.08 27.58 -10.58
CA LYS A 140 -30.87 28.05 -11.96
C LYS A 140 -30.48 29.52 -11.97
N ASN A 141 -29.31 29.82 -12.51
CA ASN A 141 -28.92 31.18 -12.89
C ASN A 141 -28.95 31.31 -14.42
N PHE A 142 -29.42 32.46 -14.89
CA PHE A 142 -29.29 32.87 -16.29
C PHE A 142 -27.88 33.47 -16.47
N SER A 143 -27.02 32.83 -17.28
CA SER A 143 -25.72 33.43 -17.64
C SER A 143 -25.92 34.69 -18.49
N ARG A 144 -24.89 35.55 -18.55
CA ARG A 144 -24.82 36.66 -19.53
C ARG A 144 -24.97 36.19 -20.97
N ASP A 145 -24.60 34.93 -21.24
CA ASP A 145 -24.65 34.29 -22.57
C ASP A 145 -25.98 33.57 -22.84
N ASN A 146 -27.04 33.86 -22.08
CA ASN A 146 -28.35 33.21 -22.12
C ASN A 146 -28.36 31.68 -21.85
N GLN A 147 -27.22 31.05 -21.58
CA GLN A 147 -27.17 29.67 -21.10
C GLN A 147 -27.68 29.57 -19.66
N LEU A 148 -28.68 28.72 -19.43
CA LEU A 148 -29.08 28.30 -18.09
C LEU A 148 -28.01 27.35 -17.52
N ARG A 149 -27.57 27.62 -16.29
CA ARG A 149 -26.70 26.72 -15.53
C ARG A 149 -27.26 26.48 -14.14
N ASP A 150 -27.22 25.24 -13.71
CA ASP A 150 -27.58 24.82 -12.35
C ASP A 150 -26.37 25.10 -11.44
N ASN A 151 -26.62 25.82 -10.33
CA ASN A 151 -25.60 26.19 -9.36
C ASN A 151 -25.97 25.61 -7.99
N ALA A 152 -24.95 25.11 -7.29
CA ALA A 152 -25.05 24.64 -5.92
C ALA A 152 -25.11 25.83 -4.96
N THR A 153 -25.96 25.72 -3.95
CA THR A 153 -26.15 26.70 -2.89
C THR A 153 -26.23 26.00 -1.54
N HIS A 154 -25.72 26.63 -0.48
CA HIS A 154 -25.60 26.04 0.87
C HIS A 154 -24.93 24.65 0.85
N LEU A 155 -23.84 24.54 0.07
CA LEU A 155 -23.13 23.29 -0.12
C LEU A 155 -22.37 22.91 1.16
N THR A 156 -22.68 21.73 1.69
CA THR A 156 -22.00 21.11 2.84
C THR A 156 -21.47 19.74 2.47
N LEU A 157 -20.59 19.17 3.31
CA LEU A 157 -20.21 17.77 3.19
C LEU A 157 -21.41 16.87 3.53
N LEU A 158 -21.52 15.72 2.87
CA LEU A 158 -22.57 14.75 3.21
C LEU A 158 -22.40 14.18 4.65
N THR A 159 -21.18 14.15 5.17
CA THR A 159 -20.86 13.81 6.57
C THR A 159 -21.39 14.81 7.60
N GLN A 160 -21.87 15.97 7.15
CA GLN A 160 -22.39 17.08 7.98
C GLN A 160 -23.90 17.30 7.77
N GLU A 161 -24.57 16.43 7.02
CA GLU A 161 -26.01 16.53 6.78
C GLU A 161 -26.80 16.21 8.07
N THR A 162 -27.96 16.87 8.23
CA THR A 162 -28.85 16.75 9.39
C THR A 162 -30.27 16.32 9.02
N ASN A 163 -30.64 16.40 7.73
CA ASN A 163 -31.94 15.95 7.24
C ASN A 163 -32.04 14.40 7.27
N PRO A 164 -32.94 13.82 8.09
CA PRO A 164 -33.04 12.37 8.23
C PRO A 164 -33.46 11.67 6.94
N GLU A 165 -34.28 12.29 6.07
CA GLU A 165 -34.70 11.68 4.79
C GLU A 165 -33.50 11.50 3.85
N ILE A 166 -32.56 12.47 3.83
CA ILE A 166 -31.35 12.39 3.00
C ILE A 166 -30.37 11.38 3.59
N ILE A 167 -30.19 11.40 4.92
CA ILE A 167 -29.34 10.45 5.64
C ILE A 167 -29.82 9.01 5.41
N GLU A 168 -31.12 8.74 5.54
CA GLU A 168 -31.70 7.42 5.29
C GLU A 168 -31.56 6.99 3.81
N ALA A 169 -31.92 7.84 2.85
CA ALA A 169 -31.79 7.51 1.43
C ALA A 169 -30.33 7.21 1.05
N CYS A 170 -29.38 8.01 1.54
CA CYS A 170 -27.96 7.76 1.35
C CYS A 170 -27.52 6.46 2.04
N ALA A 171 -27.93 6.24 3.28
CA ALA A 171 -27.56 5.05 4.05
C ALA A 171 -28.14 3.75 3.46
N LEU A 172 -29.28 3.78 2.79
CA LEU A 172 -29.88 2.62 2.12
C LEU A 172 -29.29 2.36 0.72
N SER A 173 -28.61 3.34 0.12
CA SER A 173 -27.97 3.21 -1.20
C SER A 173 -26.92 2.08 -1.26
N GLN A 174 -26.71 1.53 -2.44
CA GLN A 174 -25.65 0.55 -2.72
C GLN A 174 -24.30 1.20 -3.04
N ASP A 175 -24.26 2.48 -3.45
CA ASP A 175 -22.99 3.17 -3.68
C ASP A 175 -22.31 3.50 -2.34
N VAL A 176 -21.11 2.95 -2.15
CA VAL A 176 -20.23 3.22 -1.01
C VAL A 176 -19.92 4.71 -0.86
N LYS A 177 -19.91 5.49 -1.95
CA LYS A 177 -19.69 6.95 -1.87
C LYS A 177 -20.84 7.70 -1.22
N LEU A 178 -22.03 7.11 -1.18
CA LEU A 178 -23.24 7.71 -0.63
C LEU A 178 -23.53 7.18 0.78
N TRP A 179 -23.50 5.86 0.99
CA TRP A 179 -23.85 5.29 2.30
C TRP A 179 -22.74 5.43 3.34
N TYR A 180 -21.46 5.37 2.96
CA TYR A 180 -20.35 5.40 3.93
C TYR A 180 -20.22 6.75 4.66
N PRO A 181 -20.29 7.92 4.00
CA PRO A 181 -20.26 9.22 4.68
C PRO A 181 -21.34 9.41 5.75
N VAL A 182 -22.53 8.84 5.53
CA VAL A 182 -23.67 8.93 6.48
C VAL A 182 -23.77 7.75 7.42
N PHE A 183 -22.92 6.72 7.29
CA PHE A 183 -23.06 5.45 8.01
C PHE A 183 -23.19 5.66 9.52
N LYS A 184 -22.30 6.44 10.13
CA LYS A 184 -22.32 6.74 11.58
C LYS A 184 -23.53 7.60 11.98
N LEU A 185 -24.00 8.49 11.10
CA LEU A 185 -25.20 9.31 11.35
C LEU A 185 -26.47 8.43 11.40
N TYR A 186 -26.64 7.53 10.43
CA TYR A 186 -27.79 6.62 10.38
C TYR A 186 -27.70 5.48 11.41
N LEU A 187 -26.50 5.00 11.73
CA LEU A 187 -26.29 4.02 12.80
C LEU A 187 -26.77 4.54 14.16
N ASN A 188 -26.65 5.86 14.37
CA ASN A 188 -27.13 6.55 15.57
C ASN A 188 -28.66 6.79 15.61
N SER A 189 -29.39 6.66 14.49
CA SER A 189 -30.87 6.73 14.51
C SER A 189 -31.55 5.45 14.98
N PHE A 190 -30.81 4.34 15.11
CA PHE A 190 -31.35 3.09 15.65
C PHE A 190 -31.32 3.06 17.18
N ASN A 191 -32.49 2.87 17.80
CA ASN A 191 -32.62 2.75 19.26
C ASN A 191 -32.17 1.37 19.81
N ALA A 192 -32.16 0.32 18.98
CA ALA A 192 -31.87 -1.05 19.40
C ALA A 192 -30.59 -1.59 18.75
N ASP A 193 -29.70 -2.17 19.56
CA ASP A 193 -28.39 -2.64 19.08
C ASP A 193 -28.50 -3.82 18.10
N GLN A 194 -29.56 -4.64 18.19
CA GLN A 194 -29.85 -5.68 17.20
C GLN A 194 -30.05 -5.10 15.78
N LEU A 195 -30.72 -3.94 15.65
CA LEU A 195 -30.91 -3.27 14.37
C LEU A 195 -29.58 -2.67 13.86
N LYS A 196 -28.75 -2.14 14.76
CA LYS A 196 -27.40 -1.66 14.44
C LYS A 196 -26.52 -2.79 13.91
N VAL A 197 -26.50 -3.94 14.58
CA VAL A 197 -25.78 -5.15 14.14
C VAL A 197 -26.26 -5.59 12.77
N TYR A 198 -27.58 -5.68 12.57
CA TYR A 198 -28.16 -6.07 11.27
C TYR A 198 -27.75 -5.11 10.14
N PHE A 199 -27.81 -3.80 10.37
CA PHE A 199 -27.39 -2.80 9.40
C PHE A 199 -25.88 -2.86 9.11
N CYS A 200 -25.04 -3.08 10.12
CA CYS A 200 -23.60 -3.29 9.95
C CYS A 200 -23.31 -4.52 9.06
N LEU A 201 -23.96 -5.65 9.34
CA LEU A 201 -23.83 -6.89 8.55
C LEU A 201 -24.32 -6.70 7.11
N GLN A 202 -25.45 -6.02 6.90
CA GLN A 202 -25.91 -5.67 5.55
C GLN A 202 -24.83 -4.91 4.78
N LYS A 203 -24.24 -3.87 5.37
CA LYS A 203 -23.19 -3.07 4.70
C LYS A 203 -21.89 -3.84 4.49
N LEU A 204 -21.45 -4.65 5.45
CA LEU A 204 -20.32 -5.57 5.27
C LEU A 204 -20.54 -6.52 4.08
N ASN A 205 -21.76 -7.01 3.88
CA ASN A 205 -22.10 -7.90 2.77
C ASN A 205 -22.19 -7.17 1.41
N THR A 206 -22.48 -5.86 1.38
CA THR A 206 -22.34 -5.06 0.14
C THR A 206 -20.88 -4.85 -0.28
N LEU A 207 -19.94 -4.88 0.67
CA LEU A 207 -18.52 -4.68 0.43
C LEU A 207 -17.84 -5.94 -0.14
N THR A 208 -18.08 -6.22 -1.43
CA THR A 208 -17.32 -7.26 -2.15
C THR A 208 -15.91 -6.77 -2.54
N LYS A 209 -15.03 -7.70 -2.96
CA LYS A 209 -13.60 -7.47 -3.32
C LYS A 209 -13.33 -6.40 -4.40
N SER A 210 -14.36 -5.80 -5.00
CA SER A 210 -14.25 -4.75 -6.02
C SER A 210 -15.17 -3.55 -5.78
N SER A 211 -15.42 -3.18 -4.53
CA SER A 211 -16.19 -1.97 -4.17
C SER A 211 -15.34 -0.71 -4.43
N THR A 212 -15.56 -0.02 -5.55
CA THR A 212 -14.76 1.16 -5.93
C THR A 212 -15.13 2.39 -5.10
N GLY A 213 -14.39 2.60 -4.01
CA GLY A 213 -14.44 3.84 -3.24
C GLY A 213 -13.90 5.05 -4.00
N ILE A 214 -13.91 6.20 -3.31
CA ILE A 214 -13.41 7.47 -3.83
C ILE A 214 -11.90 7.39 -4.08
N ARG A 215 -11.45 7.74 -5.30
CA ARG A 215 -10.04 7.88 -5.69
C ARG A 215 -9.09 6.76 -5.21
N GLY A 216 -9.47 5.50 -5.44
CA GLY A 216 -8.56 4.35 -5.27
C GLY A 216 -8.35 3.87 -3.83
N CYS A 217 -9.04 4.45 -2.84
CA CYS A 217 -9.23 3.80 -1.53
C CYS A 217 -10.36 2.78 -1.65
N THR A 218 -10.01 1.50 -1.79
CA THR A 218 -10.97 0.39 -1.64
C THR A 218 -11.30 0.25 -0.15
N LEU A 219 -12.52 0.60 0.25
CA LEU A 219 -13.01 0.28 1.60
C LEU A 219 -13.15 -1.25 1.68
N SER A 220 -12.26 -1.92 2.40
CA SER A 220 -12.33 -3.35 2.61
C SER A 220 -13.29 -3.68 3.75
N GLN A 221 -13.87 -4.89 3.73
CA GLN A 221 -14.72 -5.38 4.83
C GLN A 221 -14.01 -5.24 6.19
N GLN A 222 -12.72 -5.54 6.25
CA GLN A 222 -11.91 -5.44 7.47
C GLN A 222 -11.72 -4.00 7.93
N SER A 223 -11.34 -3.08 7.02
CA SER A 223 -11.20 -1.66 7.38
C SER A 223 -12.51 -1.03 7.84
N PHE A 224 -13.64 -1.45 7.25
CA PHE A 224 -14.96 -0.99 7.67
C PHE A 224 -15.36 -1.61 9.03
N ALA A 225 -15.11 -2.90 9.24
CA ALA A 225 -15.40 -3.58 10.50
C ALA A 225 -14.64 -2.98 11.68
N ASP A 226 -13.38 -2.58 11.48
CA ASP A 226 -12.54 -1.94 12.52
C ASP A 226 -13.09 -0.57 12.97
N GLU A 227 -13.86 0.11 12.11
CA GLU A 227 -14.52 1.39 12.40
C GLU A 227 -15.88 1.27 13.10
N ILE A 228 -16.44 0.05 13.22
CA ILE A 228 -17.70 -0.17 13.93
C ILE A 228 -17.48 0.07 15.44
N PRO A 229 -18.39 0.77 16.13
CA PRO A 229 -18.32 0.96 17.58
C PRO A 229 -18.22 -0.36 18.36
N ASP A 230 -17.33 -0.39 19.35
CA ASP A 230 -16.96 -1.59 20.10
C ASP A 230 -18.17 -2.27 20.78
N ASN A 231 -19.13 -1.49 21.29
CA ASN A 231 -20.36 -1.99 21.88
C ASN A 231 -21.28 -2.74 20.88
N ILE A 232 -21.18 -2.43 19.58
CA ILE A 232 -21.94 -3.09 18.51
C ILE A 232 -21.17 -4.34 18.03
N LEU A 233 -19.83 -4.25 17.94
CA LEU A 233 -18.98 -5.41 17.61
C LEU A 233 -19.15 -6.53 18.63
N ILE A 234 -19.10 -6.21 19.92
CA ILE A 234 -19.23 -7.17 21.02
C ILE A 234 -20.63 -7.82 21.05
N ALA A 235 -21.64 -7.17 20.47
CA ALA A 235 -23.00 -7.72 20.37
C ALA A 235 -23.18 -8.78 19.26
N SER A 236 -22.16 -9.08 18.45
CA SER A 236 -22.25 -10.11 17.39
C SER A 236 -20.92 -10.77 17.05
N GLN A 237 -20.84 -12.10 17.24
CA GLN A 237 -19.72 -12.91 16.79
C GLN A 237 -19.48 -12.81 15.28
N GLU A 238 -20.54 -12.65 14.48
CA GLU A 238 -20.41 -12.54 13.03
C GLU A 238 -19.66 -11.26 12.62
N LEU A 239 -19.87 -10.14 13.33
CA LEU A 239 -19.11 -8.91 13.11
C LEU A 239 -17.63 -9.07 13.49
N ILE A 240 -17.36 -9.76 14.60
CA ILE A 240 -15.99 -10.04 15.05
C ILE A 240 -15.23 -10.83 13.98
N ASN A 241 -15.87 -11.71 13.21
CA ASN A 241 -15.21 -12.45 12.13
C ASN A 241 -14.56 -11.56 11.05
N TYR A 242 -14.97 -10.29 10.91
CA TYR A 242 -14.44 -9.35 9.90
C TYR A 242 -13.33 -8.41 10.39
N ILE A 243 -13.21 -8.15 11.69
CA ILE A 243 -12.22 -7.18 12.23
C ILE A 243 -10.77 -7.66 12.07
N SER A 244 -9.81 -6.74 12.14
CA SER A 244 -8.38 -7.07 12.17
C SER A 244 -7.96 -7.73 13.49
N LEU A 245 -6.85 -8.48 13.45
CA LEU A 245 -6.24 -9.05 14.67
C LEU A 245 -5.89 -7.96 15.68
N GLN A 246 -5.46 -6.78 15.22
CA GLN A 246 -5.15 -5.65 16.10
C GLN A 246 -6.40 -5.07 16.77
N LYS A 247 -7.51 -4.92 16.03
CA LYS A 247 -8.79 -4.49 16.61
C LYS A 247 -9.31 -5.52 17.62
N LEU A 248 -9.21 -6.83 17.31
CA LEU A 248 -9.58 -7.91 18.23
C LEU A 248 -8.75 -7.88 19.53
N ILE A 249 -7.44 -7.72 19.42
CA ILE A 249 -6.52 -7.52 20.57
C ILE A 249 -6.99 -6.35 21.45
N ASN A 250 -7.32 -5.21 20.83
CA ASN A 250 -7.78 -4.02 21.56
C ASN A 250 -9.13 -4.26 22.25
N LEU A 251 -10.07 -4.98 21.61
CA LEU A 251 -11.35 -5.37 22.24
C LEU A 251 -11.12 -6.29 23.44
N VAL A 252 -10.22 -7.27 23.34
CA VAL A 252 -9.88 -8.20 24.45
C VAL A 252 -9.31 -7.45 25.65
N ILE A 253 -8.45 -6.44 25.42
CA ILE A 253 -7.86 -5.60 26.49
C ILE A 253 -8.93 -4.76 27.19
N ASN A 254 -9.91 -4.24 26.44
CA ASN A 254 -10.96 -3.37 26.96
C ASN A 254 -12.21 -4.12 27.48
N ALA A 255 -12.23 -5.45 27.42
CA ALA A 255 -13.42 -6.25 27.73
C ALA A 255 -13.61 -6.49 29.24
N GLU A 256 -14.61 -5.85 29.83
CA GLU A 256 -15.07 -6.15 31.19
C GLU A 256 -15.85 -7.48 31.23
N ASN A 257 -15.18 -8.55 31.67
CA ASN A 257 -15.66 -9.88 32.12
C ASN A 257 -16.78 -10.61 31.34
N ASN A 258 -17.96 -10.02 31.12
CA ASN A 258 -19.17 -10.72 30.67
C ASN A 258 -19.13 -11.22 29.22
N ASN A 259 -18.38 -10.58 28.33
CA ASN A 259 -18.17 -11.03 26.94
C ASN A 259 -16.72 -11.47 26.66
N SER A 260 -15.93 -11.61 27.73
CA SER A 260 -14.48 -11.88 27.65
C SER A 260 -14.19 -13.21 26.95
N ASP A 261 -14.84 -14.31 27.36
CA ASP A 261 -14.56 -15.65 26.83
C ASP A 261 -14.78 -15.78 25.31
N ILE A 262 -15.78 -15.10 24.75
CA ILE A 262 -16.05 -15.11 23.31
C ILE A 262 -14.89 -14.47 22.55
N LEU A 263 -14.45 -13.29 22.98
CA LEU A 263 -13.33 -12.56 22.39
C LEU A 263 -12.00 -13.32 22.55
N TRP A 264 -11.76 -13.92 23.72
CA TRP A 264 -10.58 -14.77 23.96
C TRP A 264 -10.56 -16.01 23.07
N ASN A 265 -11.69 -16.71 22.92
CA ASN A 265 -11.77 -17.91 22.10
C ASN A 265 -11.51 -17.60 20.61
N GLU A 266 -12.05 -16.49 20.10
CA GLU A 266 -11.79 -16.07 18.72
C GLU A 266 -10.35 -15.58 18.52
N LEU A 267 -9.74 -14.90 19.51
CA LEU A 267 -8.32 -14.54 19.48
C LEU A 267 -7.43 -15.79 19.43
N ILE A 268 -7.70 -16.78 20.30
CA ILE A 268 -7.02 -18.08 20.33
C ILE A 268 -7.13 -18.79 18.98
N ASN A 269 -8.35 -18.89 18.44
CA ASN A 269 -8.65 -19.53 17.16
C ASN A 269 -7.85 -18.89 16.00
N ARG A 270 -7.76 -17.56 15.95
CA ARG A 270 -6.95 -16.87 14.93
C ARG A 270 -5.46 -17.12 15.10
N LEU A 271 -4.93 -17.01 16.32
CA LEU A 271 -3.50 -17.21 16.58
C LEU A 271 -3.06 -18.64 16.28
N GLN A 272 -3.92 -19.64 16.48
CA GLN A 272 -3.66 -21.04 16.13
C GLN A 272 -3.64 -21.31 14.62
N ASN A 273 -4.41 -20.56 13.83
CA ASN A 273 -4.56 -20.78 12.38
C ASN A 273 -3.66 -19.86 11.52
N LEU A 274 -2.86 -18.99 12.13
CA LEU A 274 -1.89 -18.15 11.41
C LEU A 274 -0.63 -18.94 11.05
N PRO A 275 -0.07 -18.76 9.83
CA PRO A 275 1.24 -19.29 9.49
C PRO A 275 2.32 -18.77 10.45
N GLU A 276 3.26 -19.63 10.86
CA GLU A 276 4.35 -19.22 11.77
C GLU A 276 5.17 -18.03 11.25
N THR A 277 5.25 -17.87 9.92
CA THR A 277 5.93 -16.74 9.25
C THR A 277 5.24 -15.40 9.43
N ASP A 278 3.91 -15.40 9.57
CA ASP A 278 3.07 -14.20 9.68
C ASP A 278 2.84 -13.81 11.15
N LEU A 279 3.27 -14.66 12.09
CA LEU A 279 2.94 -14.57 13.50
C LEU A 279 3.92 -13.69 14.28
N HIS A 280 3.77 -12.38 14.12
CA HIS A 280 4.56 -11.36 14.79
C HIS A 280 4.23 -11.20 16.29
N TRP A 281 4.48 -12.22 17.12
CA TRP A 281 4.27 -12.19 18.57
C TRP A 281 4.81 -10.95 19.31
N LYS A 282 5.81 -10.24 18.75
CA LYS A 282 6.32 -8.97 19.27
C LYS A 282 5.31 -7.81 19.25
N THR A 283 4.23 -7.90 18.45
CA THR A 283 3.19 -6.87 18.37
C THR A 283 2.00 -7.14 19.30
N ILE A 284 1.95 -8.30 19.94
CA ILE A 284 0.90 -8.64 20.90
C ILE A 284 1.32 -8.11 22.29
N PRO A 285 0.47 -7.31 22.98
CA PRO A 285 0.79 -6.78 24.30
C PRO A 285 1.10 -7.86 25.35
N GLU A 286 2.02 -7.54 26.26
CA GLU A 286 2.56 -8.49 27.25
C GLU A 286 1.49 -9.05 28.20
N ASP A 287 0.45 -8.27 28.50
CA ASP A 287 -0.70 -8.68 29.32
C ASP A 287 -1.51 -9.81 28.65
N ILE A 288 -1.68 -9.77 27.33
CA ILE A 288 -2.32 -10.85 26.56
C ILE A 288 -1.42 -12.08 26.52
N VAL A 289 -0.13 -11.89 26.22
CA VAL A 289 0.81 -13.01 26.08
C VAL A 289 1.06 -13.73 27.41
N SER A 290 0.93 -13.03 28.54
CA SER A 290 1.05 -13.61 29.88
C SER A 290 -0.20 -14.39 30.34
N ASN A 291 -1.29 -14.39 29.56
CA ASN A 291 -2.48 -15.22 29.83
C ASN A 291 -2.16 -16.70 29.53
N GLU A 292 -2.47 -17.63 30.44
CA GLU A 292 -2.18 -19.07 30.29
C GLU A 292 -2.72 -19.68 28.98
N ARG A 293 -3.90 -19.23 28.53
CA ARG A 293 -4.53 -19.69 27.27
C ARG A 293 -3.71 -19.32 26.03
N ILE A 294 -2.93 -18.24 26.09
CA ILE A 294 -2.04 -17.78 25.02
C ILE A 294 -0.61 -18.29 25.23
N TRP A 295 -0.12 -18.31 26.48
CA TRP A 295 1.24 -18.75 26.84
C TRP A 295 1.58 -20.15 26.32
N SER A 296 0.58 -21.04 26.31
CA SER A 296 0.68 -22.41 25.77
C SER A 296 0.80 -22.50 24.24
N LEU A 297 0.40 -21.46 23.50
CA LEU A 297 0.44 -21.40 22.03
C LEU A 297 1.72 -20.77 21.49
N LEU A 298 2.51 -20.10 22.33
CA LEU A 298 3.74 -19.44 21.88
C LEU A 298 4.82 -20.46 21.50
N PRO A 299 5.51 -20.29 20.36
CA PRO A 299 6.73 -21.01 20.04
C PRO A 299 7.78 -20.85 21.15
N ASN A 300 8.52 -21.91 21.44
CA ASN A 300 9.54 -21.94 22.51
C ASN A 300 10.56 -20.81 22.40
N GLN A 301 10.97 -20.45 21.17
CA GLN A 301 11.86 -19.31 20.92
C GLN A 301 11.31 -17.98 21.47
N ASN A 302 9.99 -17.79 21.45
CA ASN A 302 9.35 -16.55 21.86
C ASN A 302 9.08 -16.54 23.36
N ARG A 303 8.74 -17.68 23.95
CA ARG A 303 8.66 -17.86 25.41
C ARG A 303 10.02 -17.55 26.05
N ILE A 304 11.13 -18.09 25.51
CA ILE A 304 12.48 -17.78 26.00
C ILE A 304 12.80 -16.29 25.87
N LYS A 305 12.54 -15.65 24.71
CA LYS A 305 12.77 -14.19 24.54
C LYS A 305 12.05 -13.35 25.61
N ILE A 306 10.81 -13.71 25.97
CA ILE A 306 10.02 -13.02 26.99
C ILE A 306 10.54 -13.31 28.42
N LEU A 307 10.88 -14.57 28.73
CA LEU A 307 11.45 -14.92 30.04
C LEU A 307 12.81 -14.23 30.26
N VAL A 308 13.64 -14.15 29.21
CA VAL A 308 14.91 -13.42 29.22
C VAL A 308 14.71 -11.91 29.39
N SER A 309 13.70 -11.29 28.76
CA SER A 309 13.42 -9.86 28.98
C SER A 309 12.93 -9.61 30.42
N LYS A 310 12.02 -10.43 30.94
CA LYS A 310 11.54 -10.36 32.33
C LYS A 310 12.68 -10.54 33.36
N LEU A 311 13.68 -11.38 33.06
CA LEU A 311 14.83 -11.61 33.93
C LEU A 311 15.66 -10.34 34.20
N SER A 312 15.68 -9.36 33.29
CA SER A 312 16.43 -8.11 33.49
C SER A 312 15.89 -7.23 34.63
N ASN A 313 14.61 -7.38 34.98
CA ASN A 313 13.90 -6.57 35.99
C ASN A 313 13.26 -7.42 37.11
N SER A 314 13.56 -8.72 37.19
CA SER A 314 12.88 -9.64 38.11
C SER A 314 13.48 -9.65 39.52
N SER A 315 12.61 -9.57 40.52
CA SER A 315 12.93 -9.81 41.94
C SER A 315 13.01 -11.31 42.32
N ASN A 316 12.68 -12.23 41.41
CA ASN A 316 12.86 -13.67 41.57
C ASN A 316 13.37 -14.29 40.25
N PRO A 317 14.71 -14.30 40.01
CA PRO A 317 15.28 -14.84 38.78
C PRO A 317 15.25 -16.37 38.73
N GLU A 318 15.32 -17.06 39.87
CA GLU A 318 15.39 -18.53 39.93
C GLU A 318 14.16 -19.21 39.32
N LYS A 319 12.96 -18.67 39.58
CA LYS A 319 11.71 -19.21 38.99
C LYS A 319 11.71 -19.10 37.46
N LEU A 320 12.11 -17.95 36.91
CA LEU A 320 12.16 -17.71 35.46
C LEU A 320 13.22 -18.60 34.79
N ILE A 321 14.37 -18.80 35.43
CA ILE A 321 15.46 -19.65 34.94
C ILE A 321 15.05 -21.14 34.96
N SER A 322 14.28 -21.56 35.98
CA SER A 322 13.67 -22.89 36.02
C SER A 322 12.69 -23.12 34.86
N GLU A 323 11.88 -22.11 34.52
CA GLU A 323 10.96 -22.17 33.38
C GLU A 323 11.70 -22.25 32.03
N ILE A 324 12.78 -21.46 31.84
CA ILE A 324 13.66 -21.57 30.67
C ILE A 324 14.29 -22.98 30.57
N GLY A 325 14.81 -23.52 31.68
CA GLY A 325 15.36 -24.87 31.72
C GLY A 325 14.32 -25.96 31.39
N GLY A 326 13.06 -25.77 31.82
CA GLY A 326 11.94 -26.63 31.46
C GLY A 326 11.60 -26.59 29.98
N ILE A 327 11.68 -25.41 29.33
CA ILE A 327 11.48 -25.29 27.88
C ILE A 327 12.60 -26.00 27.11
N LEU A 328 13.87 -25.80 27.52
CA LEU A 328 15.03 -26.44 26.89
C LEU A 328 14.99 -27.97 27.00
N ASN A 329 14.70 -28.52 28.18
CA ASN A 329 14.62 -29.97 28.42
C ASN A 329 13.53 -30.67 27.61
N ASN A 330 12.46 -29.97 27.24
CA ASN A 330 11.34 -30.51 26.46
C ASN A 330 11.45 -30.21 24.96
N SER A 331 12.56 -29.63 24.49
CA SER A 331 12.80 -29.28 23.07
C SER A 331 13.58 -30.36 22.34
N SER A 332 13.48 -30.42 21.00
CA SER A 332 14.26 -31.38 20.20
C SER A 332 15.74 -30.97 20.14
N GLN A 333 16.65 -31.91 19.84
CA GLN A 333 18.09 -31.61 19.76
C GLN A 333 18.44 -30.50 18.75
N THR A 334 17.69 -30.40 17.64
CA THR A 334 17.83 -29.32 16.66
C THR A 334 17.41 -27.98 17.26
N ASP A 335 16.21 -27.91 17.84
CA ASP A 335 15.68 -26.68 18.44
C ASP A 335 16.54 -26.19 19.59
N HIS A 336 17.07 -27.12 20.39
CA HIS A 336 17.88 -26.82 21.57
C HIS A 336 19.07 -25.90 21.23
N SER A 337 19.72 -26.12 20.10
CA SER A 337 20.84 -25.29 19.62
C SER A 337 20.41 -23.86 19.26
N GLU A 338 19.25 -23.69 18.63
CA GLU A 338 18.68 -22.38 18.29
C GLU A 338 18.18 -21.64 19.54
N LEU A 339 17.53 -22.36 20.45
CA LEU A 339 17.02 -21.84 21.72
C LEU A 339 18.16 -21.35 22.63
N LEU A 340 19.27 -22.09 22.71
CA LEU A 340 20.48 -21.65 23.43
C LEU A 340 21.12 -20.39 22.83
N CYS A 341 21.01 -20.17 21.52
CA CYS A 341 21.47 -18.93 20.87
C CYS A 341 20.66 -17.69 21.30
N LEU A 342 19.44 -17.86 21.80
CA LEU A 342 18.58 -16.77 22.28
C LEU A 342 18.85 -16.36 23.73
N ILE A 343 19.66 -17.12 24.47
CA ILE A 343 19.97 -16.87 25.88
C ILE A 343 21.30 -16.10 26.00
N PRO A 344 21.31 -14.91 26.62
CA PRO A 344 22.53 -14.16 26.92
C PRO A 344 23.59 -14.98 27.70
N GLU A 345 24.87 -14.83 27.35
CA GLU A 345 25.99 -15.59 27.93
C GLU A 345 26.11 -15.44 29.46
N ASN A 346 25.67 -14.32 30.04
CA ASN A 346 25.62 -14.12 31.49
C ASN A 346 24.55 -15.00 32.18
N LEU A 347 23.46 -15.33 31.48
CA LEU A 347 22.40 -16.21 31.98
C LEU A 347 22.73 -17.70 31.76
N LYS A 348 23.55 -18.04 30.76
CA LYS A 348 24.05 -19.41 30.55
C LYS A 348 24.91 -19.96 31.71
N LYS A 349 25.35 -19.10 32.64
CA LYS A 349 26.15 -19.48 33.82
C LYS A 349 25.32 -20.09 34.97
N TYR A 350 23.99 -19.97 34.95
CA TYR A 350 23.14 -20.55 35.99
C TYR A 350 23.09 -22.08 35.87
N PRO A 351 23.19 -22.86 36.97
CA PRO A 351 23.31 -24.32 36.91
C PRO A 351 22.28 -25.02 36.02
N THR A 352 21.01 -24.61 36.12
CA THR A 352 19.88 -25.17 35.35
C THR A 352 20.02 -25.04 33.84
N ILE A 353 20.73 -24.01 33.36
CA ILE A 353 21.01 -23.80 31.92
C ILE A 353 22.39 -24.34 31.58
N PHE A 354 23.39 -24.12 32.46
CA PHE A 354 24.77 -24.55 32.25
C PHE A 354 24.88 -26.05 31.99
N GLU A 355 24.15 -26.89 32.73
CA GLU A 355 24.21 -28.34 32.51
C GLU A 355 23.69 -28.78 31.13
N LEU A 356 22.80 -27.99 30.52
CA LEU A 356 22.20 -28.25 29.21
C LEU A 356 23.08 -27.80 28.02
N LEU A 357 24.18 -27.10 28.29
CA LEU A 357 25.12 -26.66 27.25
C LEU A 357 26.00 -27.80 26.74
N SER A 358 26.47 -27.66 25.50
CA SER A 358 27.52 -28.56 24.97
C SER A 358 28.85 -28.38 25.72
N ASP A 359 29.69 -29.42 25.75
CA ASP A 359 31.01 -29.37 26.39
C ASP A 359 31.88 -28.22 25.84
N SER A 360 31.75 -27.92 24.54
CA SER A 360 32.42 -26.79 23.88
C SER A 360 31.99 -25.43 24.45
N GLU A 361 30.68 -25.23 24.66
CA GLU A 361 30.13 -24.01 25.24
C GLU A 361 30.43 -23.90 26.74
N LYS A 362 30.37 -25.01 27.49
CA LYS A 362 30.79 -25.08 28.90
C LYS A 362 32.24 -24.59 29.04
N VAL A 363 33.15 -25.08 28.19
CA VAL A 363 34.55 -24.61 28.14
C VAL A 363 34.63 -23.13 27.80
N LYS A 364 33.93 -22.66 26.76
CA LYS A 364 33.94 -21.25 26.33
C LYS A 364 33.50 -20.30 27.44
N LEU A 365 32.43 -20.62 28.18
CA LEU A 365 31.94 -19.81 29.30
C LEU A 365 32.88 -19.80 30.51
N LEU A 366 33.54 -20.93 30.79
CA LEU A 366 34.59 -20.99 31.82
C LEU A 366 35.77 -20.09 31.44
N PHE A 367 36.19 -20.10 30.16
CA PHE A 367 37.21 -19.19 29.65
C PHE A 367 36.84 -17.71 29.77
N LEU A 368 35.63 -17.33 29.33
CA LEU A 368 35.11 -15.96 29.48
C LEU A 368 34.96 -15.52 30.95
N SER A 369 34.96 -16.46 31.90
CA SER A 369 34.95 -16.17 33.34
C SER A 369 36.36 -16.02 33.93
N LEU A 370 37.39 -16.51 33.22
CA LEU A 370 38.81 -16.36 33.58
C LEU A 370 39.44 -15.10 32.98
N ASP A 371 38.93 -14.61 31.85
CA ASP A 371 39.48 -13.47 31.12
C ASP A 371 39.68 -12.19 31.98
N PRO A 372 38.74 -11.79 32.87
CA PRO A 372 38.94 -10.65 33.77
C PRO A 372 40.02 -10.89 34.84
N LEU A 373 40.25 -12.14 35.24
CA LEU A 373 41.31 -12.55 36.17
C LEU A 373 42.68 -12.65 35.49
N ILE A 374 42.72 -12.85 34.17
CA ILE A 374 43.94 -12.84 33.36
C ILE A 374 44.32 -11.38 33.01
N SER A 375 43.31 -10.55 32.73
CA SER A 375 43.48 -9.13 32.36
C SER A 375 44.10 -8.26 33.46
N SER A 376 43.99 -8.67 34.73
CA SER A 376 44.60 -7.98 35.88
C SER A 376 46.06 -8.36 36.15
N LEU A 377 46.61 -9.31 35.38
CA LEU A 377 47.99 -9.78 35.49
C LEU A 377 48.91 -9.06 34.51
N SER A 378 50.21 -9.03 34.81
CA SER A 378 51.20 -8.39 33.95
C SER A 378 51.33 -9.10 32.60
N GLU A 379 51.76 -8.37 31.56
CA GLU A 379 51.86 -8.87 30.18
C GLU A 379 52.71 -10.15 30.06
N GLN A 380 53.70 -10.31 30.95
CA GLN A 380 54.56 -11.48 31.05
C GLN A 380 53.85 -12.67 31.71
N GLN A 381 53.05 -12.43 32.76
CA GLN A 381 52.18 -13.45 33.38
C GLN A 381 51.08 -13.92 32.42
N GLN A 382 50.50 -13.01 31.63
CA GLN A 382 49.50 -13.36 30.60
C GLN A 382 50.09 -14.29 29.54
N LYS A 383 51.29 -13.98 29.01
CA LYS A 383 52.00 -14.84 28.04
C LYS A 383 52.32 -16.21 28.63
N THR A 384 52.76 -16.30 29.88
CA THR A 384 52.96 -17.57 30.57
C THR A 384 51.66 -18.35 30.70
N ILE A 385 50.58 -17.76 31.22
CA ILE A 385 49.30 -18.44 31.46
C ILE A 385 48.65 -18.90 30.15
N VAL A 386 48.63 -18.07 29.11
CA VAL A 386 48.06 -18.44 27.80
C VAL A 386 48.85 -19.59 27.15
N ASN A 387 50.18 -19.58 27.23
CA ASN A 387 50.98 -20.69 26.72
C ASN A 387 50.82 -21.95 27.57
N ASP A 388 50.77 -21.83 28.90
CA ASP A 388 50.60 -22.95 29.82
C ASP A 388 49.20 -23.59 29.66
N ILE A 389 48.15 -22.79 29.44
CA ILE A 389 46.82 -23.23 29.06
C ILE A 389 46.85 -23.93 27.69
N ARG A 390 47.41 -23.30 26.65
CA ARG A 390 47.49 -23.84 25.28
C ARG A 390 48.26 -25.18 25.26
N HIS A 391 49.31 -25.30 26.07
CA HIS A 391 50.14 -26.50 26.21
C HIS A 391 49.50 -27.59 27.11
N LYS A 392 48.60 -27.22 28.05
CA LYS A 392 47.80 -28.16 28.84
C LYS A 392 46.58 -28.67 28.09
N ILE A 393 45.96 -27.85 27.24
CA ILE A 393 44.88 -28.26 26.32
C ILE A 393 45.36 -29.37 25.38
N SER A 394 46.59 -29.30 24.85
CA SER A 394 47.08 -30.27 23.86
C SER A 394 47.39 -31.68 24.39
N SER A 395 47.40 -31.91 25.72
CA SER A 395 47.75 -33.24 26.27
C SER A 395 46.98 -33.71 27.52
N LYS A 396 46.18 -32.86 28.18
CA LYS A 396 45.65 -33.18 29.52
C LYS A 396 44.18 -32.86 29.78
N PHE A 397 43.34 -32.53 28.79
CA PHE A 397 41.94 -32.12 29.07
C PHE A 397 41.13 -33.15 29.89
N ILE A 398 41.27 -34.47 29.61
CA ILE A 398 40.61 -35.53 30.40
C ILE A 398 41.22 -35.68 31.83
N LYS A 399 42.52 -35.40 32.01
CA LYS A 399 43.17 -35.40 33.34
C LYS A 399 42.93 -34.11 34.13
N PHE A 400 42.60 -33.00 33.47
CA PHE A 400 42.28 -31.73 34.12
C PHE A 400 40.95 -31.80 34.88
N LEU A 401 39.96 -32.54 34.35
CA LEU A 401 38.71 -32.84 35.04
C LEU A 401 38.91 -33.70 36.30
N SER A 402 39.92 -34.57 36.35
CA SER A 402 40.29 -35.27 37.60
C SER A 402 41.09 -34.35 38.54
N PHE A 403 42.00 -33.54 38.00
CA PHE A 403 42.83 -32.61 38.77
C PHE A 403 42.02 -31.53 39.51
N LEU A 404 40.94 -30.99 38.91
CA LEU A 404 40.04 -30.05 39.59
C LEU A 404 39.30 -30.67 40.78
N LYS A 405 39.20 -32.01 40.85
CA LYS A 405 38.67 -32.75 41.99
C LYS A 405 39.66 -32.80 43.16
N ASP A 406 40.96 -32.76 42.87
CA ASP A 406 42.05 -32.89 43.85
C ASP A 406 42.69 -31.54 44.26
N ALA A 407 42.69 -30.53 43.38
CA ALA A 407 43.40 -29.26 43.53
C ALA A 407 42.84 -28.29 44.60
N LYS A 408 41.98 -28.76 45.50
CA LYS A 408 41.41 -27.97 46.61
C LYS A 408 42.36 -27.85 47.82
N LYS A 409 43.61 -28.31 47.74
CA LYS A 409 44.41 -28.65 48.95
C LYS A 409 45.74 -27.91 49.19
N THR A 410 46.53 -27.50 48.18
CA THR A 410 47.89 -26.96 48.48
C THR A 410 48.48 -26.03 47.40
N ILE A 411 48.93 -24.84 47.82
CA ILE A 411 49.85 -23.94 47.09
C ILE A 411 50.76 -23.27 48.13
N LEU A 412 52.09 -23.33 47.97
CA LEU A 412 53.04 -22.32 48.48
C LEU A 412 54.47 -22.53 47.88
N LEU A 413 55.07 -21.43 47.40
CA LEU A 413 56.51 -21.09 47.26
C LEU A 413 57.45 -21.68 46.16
N ASP A 414 58.07 -20.70 45.47
CA ASP A 414 59.49 -20.52 45.10
C ASP A 414 60.17 -21.12 43.83
N ILE A 415 61.25 -20.41 43.45
CA ILE A 415 61.93 -20.26 42.13
C ILE A 415 63.47 -20.22 42.41
N PRO A 416 64.44 -20.37 41.45
CA PRO A 416 64.59 -19.51 40.26
C PRO A 416 65.10 -20.27 38.97
N PRO A 417 66.21 -19.97 38.22
CA PRO A 417 66.21 -20.16 36.74
C PRO A 417 67.44 -20.87 36.08
N VAL A 418 67.38 -21.19 34.77
CA VAL A 418 68.57 -21.54 33.92
C VAL A 418 68.38 -21.05 32.47
N GLU A 419 69.50 -20.84 31.77
CA GLU A 419 69.73 -20.09 30.52
C GLU A 419 70.29 -20.96 29.36
N ILE A 420 70.19 -20.45 28.12
CA ILE A 420 71.08 -20.65 26.92
C ILE A 420 71.23 -22.06 26.29
N SER A 421 70.91 -22.18 24.97
CA SER A 421 71.89 -22.43 23.88
C SER A 421 71.26 -22.39 22.47
N GLU A 422 72.07 -22.02 21.46
CA GLU A 422 71.69 -21.74 20.05
C GLU A 422 71.90 -22.94 19.09
N GLU A 423 71.80 -22.65 17.78
CA GLU A 423 72.21 -23.41 16.57
C GLU A 423 71.14 -24.26 15.85
N LEU A 424 71.12 -24.39 14.50
CA LEU A 424 71.31 -23.44 13.38
C LEU A 424 70.81 -24.12 12.06
N ASP A 425 71.00 -23.49 10.89
CA ASP A 425 70.53 -23.82 9.52
C ASP A 425 69.20 -23.11 9.13
N GLN A 426 69.15 -21.94 8.45
CA GLN A 426 69.77 -21.49 7.18
C GLN A 426 69.43 -22.44 6.00
N GLU A 427 69.07 -22.01 4.78
CA GLU A 427 69.06 -20.70 4.11
C GLU A 427 68.12 -20.84 2.87
N LEU A 428 67.32 -19.85 2.41
CA LEU A 428 67.68 -18.83 1.41
C LEU A 428 66.44 -17.96 1.12
N PHE A 429 66.61 -16.64 1.16
CA PHE A 429 65.73 -15.64 0.53
C PHE A 429 66.64 -14.51 0.04
N ASP A 430 66.43 -14.00 -1.17
CA ASP A 430 66.96 -12.67 -1.51
C ASP A 430 66.11 -11.97 -2.59
N ASP A 431 66.05 -10.65 -2.46
CA ASP A 431 65.55 -9.56 -3.33
C ASP A 431 64.64 -9.86 -4.56
N GLY A 432 63.58 -9.08 -4.85
CA GLY A 432 63.41 -7.65 -4.59
C GLY A 432 63.11 -6.90 -5.89
N ASN A 433 61.83 -6.50 -6.10
CA ASN A 433 61.31 -5.46 -7.01
C ASN A 433 61.67 -5.45 -8.52
N ILE A 434 60.65 -5.22 -9.38
CA ILE A 434 60.65 -4.18 -10.42
C ILE A 434 59.24 -3.98 -11.00
N THR A 435 58.83 -2.73 -11.21
CA THR A 435 57.61 -2.32 -11.90
C THR A 435 57.92 -1.69 -13.27
N SER A 436 57.13 -2.02 -14.30
CA SER A 436 57.00 -1.28 -15.58
C SER A 436 55.70 -1.76 -16.29
N LYS A 437 55.10 -1.12 -17.31
CA LYS A 437 55.62 -0.14 -18.27
C LYS A 437 54.48 0.61 -19.01
N ASN A 438 54.72 1.90 -19.29
CA ASN A 438 54.27 2.77 -20.41
C ASN A 438 52.83 2.76 -20.99
N ARG A 439 52.31 3.98 -21.21
CA ARG A 439 51.30 4.33 -22.23
C ARG A 439 51.82 5.53 -23.04
N VAL A 440 51.45 5.64 -24.32
CA VAL A 440 52.03 6.59 -25.30
C VAL A 440 51.01 7.68 -25.70
N ASP A 441 51.52 8.86 -26.09
CA ASP A 441 50.80 10.08 -26.47
C ASP A 441 50.20 10.10 -27.90
N SER A 442 49.40 11.16 -28.17
CA SER A 442 49.22 11.84 -29.48
C SER A 442 48.25 11.21 -30.52
N ILE A 443 47.53 11.92 -31.43
CA ILE A 443 47.34 13.38 -31.70
C ILE A 443 46.08 13.67 -32.59
N SER A 444 45.51 14.89 -32.50
CA SER A 444 44.68 15.70 -33.45
C SER A 444 43.36 15.24 -34.15
N ASN A 445 42.26 15.93 -33.79
CA ASN A 445 41.40 16.89 -34.55
C ASN A 445 40.97 16.74 -36.05
N ASN A 446 39.76 17.30 -36.31
CA ASN A 446 39.14 17.79 -37.59
C ASN A 446 38.50 16.72 -38.52
N LEU A 447 37.43 16.97 -39.31
CA LEU A 447 36.65 18.18 -39.66
C LEU A 447 35.18 17.82 -40.06
N TYR A 448 34.34 18.81 -40.43
CA TYR A 448 32.87 18.71 -40.61
C TYR A 448 32.38 18.41 -42.06
N ASN A 449 31.22 17.73 -42.20
CA ASN A 449 30.25 17.71 -43.34
C ASN A 449 30.65 17.06 -44.71
N PRO A 450 29.68 16.68 -45.60
CA PRO A 450 28.21 16.57 -45.47
C PRO A 450 27.61 15.18 -45.93
N LEU A 451 26.27 15.07 -45.94
CA LEU A 451 25.48 13.95 -46.50
C LEU A 451 25.67 13.73 -48.03
N PRO A 452 25.70 12.46 -48.51
CA PRO A 452 25.34 12.10 -49.87
C PRO A 452 23.86 11.66 -49.99
N THR A 453 23.27 11.92 -51.16
CA THR A 453 21.86 11.62 -51.51
C THR A 453 21.65 10.20 -52.06
N PHE A 454 20.40 9.74 -51.99
CA PHE A 454 19.87 8.50 -52.59
C PHE A 454 20.47 8.11 -53.96
N GLN A 455 20.94 6.87 -54.07
CA GLN A 455 20.37 5.82 -54.95
C GLN A 455 21.18 4.52 -54.77
N ASP A 456 20.51 3.43 -54.38
CA ASP A 456 20.70 2.09 -54.96
C ASP A 456 19.65 1.13 -54.38
N GLU A 457 19.23 0.16 -55.18
CA GLU A 457 18.10 -0.73 -54.92
C GLU A 457 18.47 -1.83 -53.92
N LEU A 458 17.79 -1.88 -52.76
CA LEU A 458 17.96 -2.97 -51.80
C LEU A 458 17.21 -4.22 -52.27
N GLU A 459 17.96 -5.23 -52.70
CA GLU A 459 17.47 -6.60 -52.84
C GLU A 459 16.85 -7.07 -51.51
N ILE A 460 15.64 -7.63 -51.57
CA ILE A 460 14.95 -8.14 -50.39
C ILE A 460 15.54 -9.51 -50.03
N THR A 461 16.59 -9.51 -49.20
CA THR A 461 17.05 -10.70 -48.51
C THR A 461 16.05 -11.10 -47.42
N ASN A 462 15.65 -12.37 -47.40
CA ASN A 462 14.81 -12.94 -46.33
C ASN A 462 15.65 -13.16 -45.06
N ASP A 463 16.11 -12.07 -44.46
CA ASP A 463 16.89 -12.14 -43.22
C ASP A 463 16.01 -12.57 -42.05
N LYS A 464 16.40 -13.68 -41.42
CA LYS A 464 15.78 -14.17 -40.19
C LYS A 464 15.92 -13.10 -39.11
N ILE A 465 14.80 -12.60 -38.60
CA ILE A 465 14.78 -11.63 -37.50
C ILE A 465 15.64 -12.15 -36.35
N PRO A 466 16.67 -11.40 -35.91
CA PRO A 466 17.60 -11.88 -34.89
C PRO A 466 16.87 -12.15 -33.57
N ILE A 467 16.98 -13.40 -33.11
CA ILE A 467 16.28 -13.96 -31.94
C ILE A 467 16.58 -13.09 -30.72
N ILE A 468 15.52 -12.65 -30.03
CA ILE A 468 15.64 -11.90 -28.77
C ILE A 468 15.73 -12.92 -27.62
N GLU A 469 16.83 -12.85 -26.87
CA GLU A 469 17.09 -13.72 -25.72
C GLU A 469 15.96 -13.66 -24.68
N THR A 470 15.49 -14.82 -24.24
CA THR A 470 14.57 -14.91 -23.09
C THR A 470 15.31 -14.62 -21.80
N VAL A 471 14.56 -14.29 -20.75
CA VAL A 471 15.14 -13.95 -19.45
C VAL A 471 15.99 -15.09 -18.87
N GLU A 472 15.68 -16.35 -19.15
CA GLU A 472 16.49 -17.51 -18.71
C GLU A 472 17.86 -17.57 -19.40
N GLN A 473 17.98 -17.05 -20.62
CA GLN A 473 19.22 -17.06 -21.41
C GLN A 473 20.17 -15.92 -20.99
N ARG A 474 19.64 -14.87 -20.37
CA ARG A 474 20.41 -13.69 -19.95
C ARG A 474 21.21 -13.94 -18.67
N LEU A 475 22.43 -13.41 -18.63
CA LEU A 475 23.31 -13.46 -17.45
C LEU A 475 22.68 -12.77 -16.22
N ASP A 476 22.74 -13.45 -15.08
CA ASP A 476 22.37 -12.92 -13.77
C ASP A 476 23.43 -11.90 -13.27
N GLY A 477 23.00 -10.91 -12.50
CA GLY A 477 23.89 -9.98 -11.79
C GLY A 477 24.60 -10.65 -10.61
N SER A 478 25.70 -10.04 -10.14
CA SER A 478 26.51 -10.56 -9.02
C SER A 478 25.76 -10.69 -7.69
N ASP A 479 24.62 -10.01 -7.57
CA ASP A 479 23.74 -9.91 -6.41
C ASP A 479 22.35 -10.54 -6.66
N ALA A 480 22.21 -11.32 -7.74
CA ALA A 480 20.93 -11.88 -8.15
C ALA A 480 20.21 -12.68 -7.05
N ALA A 481 20.95 -13.38 -6.18
CA ALA A 481 20.38 -14.09 -5.04
C ALA A 481 19.68 -13.16 -4.03
N GLN A 482 20.27 -11.99 -3.74
CA GLN A 482 19.68 -10.98 -2.84
C GLN A 482 18.42 -10.37 -3.46
N ILE A 483 18.49 -10.02 -4.75
CA ILE A 483 17.35 -9.48 -5.50
C ILE A 483 16.21 -10.50 -5.57
N ARG A 484 16.47 -11.77 -5.88
CA ARG A 484 15.46 -12.85 -5.88
C ARG A 484 14.79 -13.00 -4.51
N ALA A 485 15.55 -12.99 -3.41
CA ALA A 485 15.02 -13.08 -2.05
C ALA A 485 14.11 -11.87 -1.71
N PHE A 486 14.52 -10.66 -2.08
CA PHE A 486 13.74 -9.44 -1.87
C PHE A 486 12.46 -9.39 -2.71
N VAL A 487 12.52 -9.84 -3.97
CA VAL A 487 11.36 -9.99 -4.87
C VAL A 487 10.34 -10.96 -4.29
N ALA A 488 10.79 -12.11 -3.79
CA ALA A 488 9.94 -13.11 -3.16
C ALA A 488 9.29 -12.58 -1.86
N LEU A 489 10.10 -12.00 -0.96
CA LEU A 489 9.64 -11.42 0.30
C LEU A 489 8.56 -10.35 0.07
N ARG A 490 8.76 -9.46 -0.91
CA ARG A 490 7.82 -8.39 -1.25
C ARG A 490 6.67 -8.83 -2.15
N LYS A 491 6.60 -10.10 -2.57
CA LYS A 491 5.57 -10.60 -3.50
C LYS A 491 5.50 -9.78 -4.80
N ILE A 492 6.66 -9.34 -5.29
CA ILE A 492 6.79 -8.67 -6.59
C ILE A 492 6.54 -9.71 -7.68
N SER A 493 5.51 -9.50 -8.49
CA SER A 493 4.96 -10.51 -9.41
C SER A 493 5.13 -10.16 -10.89
N CYS A 494 5.37 -8.89 -11.23
CA CYS A 494 5.70 -8.49 -12.59
C CYS A 494 6.39 -7.11 -12.66
N LEU A 495 7.19 -6.93 -13.70
CA LEU A 495 7.45 -5.61 -14.27
C LEU A 495 6.28 -5.21 -15.17
N CYS A 496 6.05 -3.91 -15.34
CA CYS A 496 5.04 -3.40 -16.25
C CYS A 496 5.59 -2.32 -17.17
N HIS A 497 5.26 -2.39 -18.46
CA HIS A 497 5.61 -1.38 -19.46
C HIS A 497 4.33 -0.96 -20.19
N PHE A 498 4.00 0.33 -20.18
CA PHE A 498 2.88 0.85 -20.98
C PHE A 498 3.38 1.34 -22.32
N THR A 499 2.65 1.03 -23.39
CA THR A 499 2.97 1.47 -24.75
C THR A 499 1.69 1.63 -25.57
N THR A 500 1.81 2.12 -26.80
CA THR A 500 0.67 2.29 -27.69
C THR A 500 0.44 1.03 -28.53
N ILE A 501 -0.77 0.87 -29.06
CA ILE A 501 -1.12 -0.28 -29.90
C ILE A 501 -0.31 -0.34 -31.21
N GLU A 502 0.09 0.81 -31.75
CA GLU A 502 0.91 0.85 -32.97
C GLU A 502 2.33 0.31 -32.69
N ASN A 503 2.87 0.59 -31.50
CA ASN A 503 4.13 0.00 -31.03
C ASN A 503 3.99 -1.49 -30.73
N LEU A 504 2.84 -1.96 -30.21
CA LEU A 504 2.62 -3.39 -29.95
C LEU A 504 2.79 -4.24 -31.21
N LYS A 505 2.31 -3.76 -32.36
CA LYS A 505 2.49 -4.44 -33.65
C LYS A 505 3.97 -4.66 -33.99
N GLY A 506 4.82 -3.65 -33.71
CA GLY A 506 6.27 -3.76 -33.86
C GLY A 506 6.90 -4.74 -32.85
N ILE A 507 6.46 -4.70 -31.59
CA ILE A 507 6.93 -5.60 -30.52
C ILE A 507 6.63 -7.07 -30.87
N CYS A 508 5.42 -7.37 -31.33
CA CYS A 508 5.04 -8.70 -31.78
C CYS A 508 5.83 -9.15 -33.02
N SER A 509 6.00 -8.28 -34.03
CA SER A 509 6.75 -8.64 -35.24
C SER A 509 8.25 -8.85 -35.00
N GLN A 510 8.86 -8.12 -34.06
CA GLN A 510 10.26 -8.24 -33.68
C GLN A 510 10.56 -9.39 -32.72
N GLY A 511 9.53 -10.07 -32.18
CA GLY A 511 9.69 -11.11 -31.17
C GLY A 511 10.03 -10.58 -29.77
N GLY A 512 9.78 -9.30 -29.49
CA GLY A 512 10.07 -8.68 -28.19
C GLY A 512 10.09 -7.17 -28.20
N LEU A 513 10.11 -6.58 -27.00
CA LEU A 513 10.28 -5.16 -26.78
C LEU A 513 11.78 -4.82 -26.80
N LEU A 514 12.13 -3.72 -27.47
CA LEU A 514 13.52 -3.30 -27.72
C LEU A 514 13.75 -1.88 -27.22
N SER A 515 14.97 -1.60 -26.78
CA SER A 515 15.41 -0.24 -26.47
C SER A 515 15.52 0.64 -27.72
N ASN A 516 15.52 1.97 -27.54
CA ASN A 516 15.58 2.91 -28.66
C ASN A 516 16.82 2.69 -29.54
N THR A 517 17.98 2.37 -28.92
CA THR A 517 19.20 2.02 -29.66
C THR A 517 19.00 0.75 -30.49
N LYS A 518 18.41 -0.33 -29.93
CA LYS A 518 18.15 -1.56 -30.70
C LYS A 518 17.11 -1.39 -31.80
N LEU A 519 16.13 -0.50 -31.63
CA LEU A 519 15.19 -0.15 -32.69
C LEU A 519 15.86 0.63 -33.83
N GLN A 520 16.79 1.53 -33.50
CA GLN A 520 17.62 2.25 -34.48
C GLN A 520 18.59 1.30 -35.21
N GLU A 521 19.33 0.44 -34.51
CA GLU A 521 20.20 -0.59 -35.09
C GLU A 521 19.46 -1.50 -36.08
N ARG A 522 18.20 -1.84 -35.80
CA ARG A 522 17.34 -2.67 -36.66
C ARG A 522 16.52 -1.88 -37.70
N ASN A 523 16.75 -0.57 -37.86
CA ASN A 523 15.99 0.33 -38.73
C ASN A 523 14.45 0.21 -38.59
N GLN A 524 13.95 -0.06 -37.39
CA GLN A 524 12.53 -0.27 -37.15
C GLN A 524 11.81 1.06 -36.95
N HIS A 525 10.65 1.22 -37.61
CA HIS A 525 9.75 2.33 -37.30
C HIS A 525 9.01 2.07 -35.99
N TYR A 526 9.13 3.00 -35.05
CA TYR A 526 8.42 2.99 -33.77
C TYR A 526 7.98 4.42 -33.42
N LYS A 527 6.94 4.52 -32.59
CA LYS A 527 6.50 5.78 -32.02
C LYS A 527 7.19 5.98 -30.68
N GLN A 528 8.23 6.81 -30.67
CA GLN A 528 8.98 7.13 -29.45
C GLN A 528 8.09 7.93 -28.48
N ILE A 529 7.64 7.27 -27.40
CA ILE A 529 6.77 7.87 -26.39
C ILE A 529 7.56 8.88 -25.53
N ASP A 530 8.73 8.46 -25.03
CA ASP A 530 9.70 9.34 -24.37
C ASP A 530 10.70 9.89 -25.40
N SER A 531 10.35 11.01 -26.04
CA SER A 531 11.27 11.72 -26.95
C SER A 531 12.40 12.45 -26.22
N GLY A 532 12.28 12.67 -24.90
CA GLY A 532 13.25 13.41 -24.11
C GLY A 532 14.41 12.56 -23.62
N ARG A 533 14.15 11.31 -23.18
CA ARG A 533 15.11 10.36 -22.54
C ARG A 533 16.13 11.10 -21.66
N TRP A 534 15.68 12.02 -20.80
CA TRP A 534 16.60 12.94 -20.10
C TRP A 534 17.54 12.24 -19.11
N ASP A 535 17.30 10.96 -18.80
CA ASP A 535 18.21 10.06 -18.09
C ASP A 535 19.42 9.55 -18.90
N GLY A 536 19.42 9.73 -20.22
CA GLY A 536 20.49 9.31 -21.14
C GLY A 536 20.57 7.80 -21.40
N GLN A 537 19.69 6.97 -20.83
CA GLN A 537 19.75 5.51 -20.91
C GLN A 537 19.06 4.97 -22.18
N HIS A 538 19.54 5.38 -23.36
CA HIS A 538 18.94 4.98 -24.65
C HIS A 538 18.97 3.46 -24.91
N ASN A 539 19.91 2.76 -24.27
CA ASN A 539 20.05 1.30 -24.32
C ASN A 539 19.06 0.56 -23.40
N HIS A 540 18.26 1.26 -22.59
CA HIS A 540 17.37 0.65 -21.60
C HIS A 540 15.90 0.90 -21.89
N ILE A 541 15.08 -0.06 -21.44
CA ILE A 541 13.61 -0.03 -21.47
C ILE A 541 13.11 0.36 -20.08
N CYS A 542 12.29 1.42 -19.98
CA CYS A 542 11.66 1.81 -18.72
C CYS A 542 10.47 0.89 -18.39
N CYS A 543 10.51 0.29 -17.20
CA CYS A 543 9.45 -0.48 -16.60
C CYS A 543 9.10 0.09 -15.20
N SER A 544 7.91 -0.22 -14.72
CA SER A 544 7.47 -0.01 -13.33
C SER A 544 7.26 -1.36 -12.65
N ILE A 545 7.17 -1.40 -11.31
CA ILE A 545 6.97 -2.65 -10.54
C ILE A 545 5.49 -2.76 -10.10
N ASN A 546 4.83 -3.89 -10.39
CA ASN A 546 3.47 -4.22 -9.91
C ASN A 546 2.39 -3.14 -10.17
N GLY A 547 2.55 -2.38 -11.24
CA GLY A 547 1.75 -1.23 -11.62
C GLY A 547 2.47 -0.38 -12.67
N TYR A 548 1.84 0.70 -13.15
CA TYR A 548 2.42 1.60 -14.14
C TYR A 548 2.59 3.01 -13.58
N ASN A 549 3.59 3.75 -14.07
CA ASN A 549 3.79 5.17 -13.77
C ASN A 549 2.64 6.01 -14.39
N SER A 550 1.50 6.09 -13.68
CA SER A 550 0.28 6.74 -14.18
C SER A 550 0.42 8.25 -14.34
N MET A 551 1.31 8.87 -13.55
CA MET A 551 1.72 10.28 -13.72
C MET A 551 2.39 10.46 -15.09
N TYR A 552 3.37 9.63 -15.43
CA TYR A 552 4.04 9.72 -16.73
C TYR A 552 3.10 9.36 -17.89
N HIS A 553 2.24 8.35 -17.74
CA HIS A 553 1.20 8.03 -18.72
C HIS A 553 0.25 9.22 -18.95
N TYR A 554 -0.16 9.95 -17.90
CA TYR A 554 -0.99 11.15 -18.04
C TYR A 554 -0.33 12.21 -18.92
N HIS A 555 1.00 12.38 -18.84
CA HIS A 555 1.73 13.29 -19.72
C HIS A 555 1.89 12.71 -21.14
N ALA A 556 2.21 11.42 -21.26
CA ALA A 556 2.40 10.74 -22.54
C ALA A 556 1.15 10.84 -23.44
N ARG A 557 -0.05 10.60 -22.90
CA ARG A 557 -1.31 10.66 -23.66
C ARG A 557 -1.71 12.05 -24.16
N GLN A 558 -1.21 13.13 -23.55
CA GLN A 558 -1.45 14.50 -24.06
C GLN A 558 -0.63 14.77 -25.33
N ASN A 559 0.59 14.21 -25.38
CA ASN A 559 1.52 14.40 -26.49
C ASN A 559 1.34 13.33 -27.59
N HIS A 560 0.82 12.15 -27.25
CA HIS A 560 0.67 11.01 -28.14
C HIS A 560 -0.79 10.54 -28.21
N ARG A 561 -1.50 10.93 -29.27
CA ARG A 561 -2.79 10.33 -29.64
C ARG A 561 -2.59 8.91 -30.14
N THR A 562 -3.37 7.95 -29.65
CA THR A 562 -3.40 6.55 -30.10
C THR A 562 -4.80 5.99 -29.89
N ASP A 563 -5.18 4.99 -30.68
CA ASP A 563 -6.50 4.35 -30.59
C ASP A 563 -6.61 3.36 -29.43
N CYS A 564 -5.49 2.93 -28.84
CA CYS A 564 -5.46 2.05 -27.68
C CYS A 564 -4.09 2.12 -26.97
N TRP A 565 -4.11 2.28 -25.65
CA TRP A 565 -2.95 2.07 -24.78
C TRP A 565 -2.97 0.64 -24.25
N VAL A 566 -1.81 -0.01 -24.22
CA VAL A 566 -1.62 -1.38 -23.73
C VAL A 566 -0.61 -1.38 -22.58
N LEU A 567 -0.82 -2.24 -21.58
CA LEU A 567 0.10 -2.45 -20.47
C LEU A 567 0.62 -3.88 -20.50
N LEU A 568 1.89 -4.04 -20.84
CA LEU A 568 2.58 -5.32 -20.86
C LEU A 568 2.93 -5.70 -19.42
N ALA A 569 2.52 -6.88 -18.96
CA ALA A 569 3.02 -7.48 -17.72
C ALA A 569 4.16 -8.44 -18.08
N ILE A 570 5.34 -8.22 -17.51
CA ILE A 570 6.60 -8.89 -17.87
C ILE A 570 7.13 -9.67 -16.67
N LYS A 571 7.78 -10.82 -16.89
CA LYS A 571 8.44 -11.60 -15.83
C LYS A 571 9.29 -10.70 -14.91
N PRO A 572 9.19 -10.85 -13.57
CA PRO A 572 9.99 -10.06 -12.64
C PRO A 572 11.48 -10.40 -12.73
N ASP A 573 11.84 -11.51 -13.36
CA ASP A 573 13.19 -12.06 -13.49
C ASP A 573 14.23 -11.10 -14.09
N TYR A 574 13.79 -10.12 -14.89
CA TYR A 574 14.66 -9.04 -15.40
C TYR A 574 15.26 -8.16 -14.29
N LEU A 575 14.68 -8.15 -13.09
CA LEU A 575 15.18 -7.41 -11.92
C LEU A 575 16.59 -7.87 -11.52
N TRP A 576 16.94 -9.15 -11.68
CA TRP A 576 18.25 -9.67 -11.27
C TRP A 576 19.20 -9.94 -12.43
N LYS A 577 18.92 -9.40 -13.62
CA LYS A 577 19.79 -9.52 -14.79
C LYS A 577 20.87 -8.46 -14.83
N GLN A 578 21.99 -8.82 -15.45
CA GLN A 578 23.12 -7.93 -15.61
C GLN A 578 22.70 -6.64 -16.34
N ASN A 579 23.23 -5.50 -15.87
CA ASN A 579 22.98 -4.15 -16.38
C ASN A 579 21.56 -3.60 -16.18
N THR A 580 20.67 -4.30 -15.47
CA THR A 580 19.41 -3.70 -14.97
C THR A 580 19.72 -2.60 -13.93
N LEU A 581 19.09 -1.44 -14.08
CA LEU A 581 19.24 -0.29 -13.18
C LEU A 581 17.91 0.05 -12.50
N PHE A 582 17.99 0.78 -11.39
CA PHE A 582 16.85 1.13 -10.55
C PHE A 582 16.83 2.62 -10.24
N CYS A 583 15.65 3.23 -10.24
CA CYS A 583 15.46 4.61 -9.82
C CYS A 583 14.26 4.70 -8.86
N GLN A 584 14.48 5.28 -7.68
CA GLN A 584 13.46 5.45 -6.64
C GLN A 584 12.33 6.44 -7.02
N MET A 585 12.44 7.10 -8.19
CA MET A 585 11.47 7.98 -8.83
C MET A 585 11.65 7.90 -10.36
N ASN A 586 10.99 8.74 -11.15
CA ASN A 586 11.12 8.70 -12.61
C ASN A 586 12.57 8.97 -13.04
N ALA A 587 13.13 8.19 -13.97
CA ALA A 587 14.55 8.21 -14.29
C ALA A 587 15.03 9.56 -14.85
N ALA A 588 14.21 10.27 -15.61
CA ALA A 588 14.51 11.61 -16.14
C ALA A 588 14.67 12.68 -15.03
N SER A 589 14.28 12.37 -13.79
CA SER A 589 14.47 13.22 -12.61
C SER A 589 15.94 13.62 -12.43
N ARG A 590 16.22 14.93 -12.51
CA ARG A 590 17.58 15.52 -12.44
C ARG A 590 18.56 14.86 -13.41
N ARG A 591 18.09 14.47 -14.60
CA ARG A 591 18.88 13.82 -15.65
C ARG A 591 19.58 12.54 -15.20
N GLY A 592 18.83 11.61 -14.59
CA GLY A 592 19.36 10.31 -14.17
C GLY A 592 20.11 10.30 -12.84
N ALA A 593 20.21 11.42 -12.11
CA ALA A 593 21.01 11.53 -10.88
C ALA A 593 20.56 10.61 -9.71
N TYR A 594 19.39 9.98 -9.80
CA TYR A 594 18.86 9.03 -8.82
C TYR A 594 18.92 7.57 -9.28
N ILE A 595 19.48 7.30 -10.46
CA ILE A 595 19.68 5.95 -10.98
C ILE A 595 20.80 5.27 -10.21
N LYS A 596 20.55 4.04 -9.79
CA LYS A 596 21.47 3.18 -9.06
C LYS A 596 21.53 1.81 -9.72
N THR A 597 22.67 1.14 -9.54
CA THR A 597 22.85 -0.27 -9.91
C THR A 597 22.52 -1.17 -8.71
N ARG A 598 22.50 -2.49 -8.94
CA ARG A 598 22.56 -3.51 -7.88
C ARG A 598 21.38 -3.52 -6.90
N PHE A 599 21.45 -4.42 -5.94
CA PHE A 599 20.47 -4.59 -4.86
C PHE A 599 20.20 -3.28 -4.10
N GLU A 600 21.22 -2.47 -3.82
CA GLU A 600 21.09 -1.13 -3.21
C GLU A 600 20.16 -0.20 -4.00
N GLY A 601 20.19 -0.30 -5.33
CA GLY A 601 19.29 0.43 -6.21
C GLY A 601 17.85 -0.02 -6.05
N LEU A 602 17.60 -1.33 -6.08
CA LEU A 602 16.27 -1.90 -5.89
C LEU A 602 15.71 -1.56 -4.50
N GLU A 603 16.49 -1.77 -3.44
CA GLU A 603 16.11 -1.45 -2.06
C GLU A 603 15.74 0.03 -1.92
N SER A 604 16.47 0.93 -2.59
CA SER A 604 16.17 2.36 -2.54
C SER A 604 14.79 2.76 -3.09
N MET A 605 14.16 1.90 -3.91
CA MET A 605 12.78 2.10 -4.39
C MET A 605 11.74 1.85 -3.28
N PHE A 606 12.12 1.22 -2.16
CA PHE A 606 11.25 0.78 -1.06
C PHE A 606 11.63 1.39 0.30
N VAL A 607 12.38 2.51 0.32
CA VAL A 607 12.63 3.29 1.54
C VAL A 607 11.32 3.88 2.11
N PRO A 608 11.24 4.21 3.42
CA PRO A 608 9.99 4.70 4.04
C PRO A 608 9.41 5.96 3.37
N GLU A 609 10.27 6.87 2.90
CA GLU A 609 9.88 8.11 2.26
C GLU A 609 10.77 8.45 1.05
N VAL A 610 10.16 8.95 -0.03
CA VAL A 610 10.84 9.51 -1.21
C VAL A 610 10.28 10.91 -1.46
N ARG A 611 11.14 11.93 -1.54
CA ARG A 611 10.74 13.27 -1.98
C ARG A 611 11.12 13.46 -3.44
N ASP A 612 10.15 13.85 -4.28
CA ASP A 612 10.41 14.15 -5.69
C ASP A 612 10.93 15.58 -5.92
N ILE A 613 11.24 15.92 -7.17
CA ILE A 613 11.79 17.23 -7.55
C ILE A 613 10.78 18.37 -7.29
N GLY A 614 9.49 18.10 -7.39
CA GLY A 614 8.43 19.06 -7.06
C GLY A 614 8.27 19.28 -5.55
N GLY A 615 9.09 18.61 -4.72
CA GLY A 615 9.04 18.67 -3.27
C GLY A 615 7.94 17.82 -2.66
N ARG A 616 7.13 17.11 -3.46
CA ARG A 616 6.05 16.23 -2.99
C ARG A 616 6.68 15.03 -2.28
N LEU A 617 6.13 14.74 -1.11
CA LEU A 617 6.53 13.59 -0.29
C LEU A 617 5.68 12.38 -0.67
N TRP A 618 6.35 11.27 -0.96
CA TRP A 618 5.77 9.96 -1.15
C TRP A 618 6.17 9.10 0.06
N THR A 619 5.21 8.54 0.80
CA THR A 619 5.47 7.73 2.00
C THR A 619 4.91 6.34 1.81
N ARG A 620 5.50 5.33 2.46
CA ARG A 620 5.04 3.94 2.32
C ARG A 620 3.66 3.70 2.89
N GLY A 621 3.35 4.19 4.09
CA GLY A 621 2.01 4.13 4.70
C GLY A 621 1.29 2.80 4.46
N ASN A 622 0.17 2.85 3.74
CA ASN A 622 -0.66 1.70 3.38
C ASN A 622 -0.40 1.14 1.96
N LEU A 623 0.76 1.42 1.35
CA LEU A 623 1.13 0.86 0.04
C LEU A 623 1.40 -0.65 0.17
N PRO A 624 0.91 -1.49 -0.76
CA PRO A 624 1.26 -2.91 -0.81
C PRO A 624 2.77 -3.13 -0.84
N ASP A 625 3.26 -4.17 -0.17
CA ASP A 625 4.70 -4.45 -0.09
C ASP A 625 5.39 -4.64 -1.44
N CYS A 626 4.65 -5.13 -2.43
CA CYS A 626 5.10 -5.31 -3.81
C CYS A 626 5.26 -4.00 -4.60
N ARG A 627 4.86 -2.85 -4.05
CA ARG A 627 4.95 -1.54 -4.72
C ARG A 627 6.08 -0.67 -4.17
N PRO A 628 6.84 0.00 -5.05
CA PRO A 628 7.74 1.08 -4.69
C PRO A 628 7.05 2.21 -3.93
N THR A 629 7.82 2.97 -3.16
CA THR A 629 7.33 4.08 -2.34
C THR A 629 6.84 5.25 -3.20
N CYS A 630 7.54 5.55 -4.30
CA CYS A 630 7.09 6.53 -5.28
C CYS A 630 6.40 5.82 -6.46
N LEU A 631 5.21 6.28 -6.84
CA LEU A 631 4.48 5.76 -8.01
C LEU A 631 5.23 5.97 -9.34
N GLN A 632 6.20 6.88 -9.34
CA GLN A 632 7.05 7.17 -10.50
C GLN A 632 8.34 6.34 -10.55
N ALA A 633 8.61 5.47 -9.57
CA ALA A 633 9.82 4.67 -9.52
C ALA A 633 9.94 3.75 -10.75
N GLU A 634 11.14 3.64 -11.29
CA GLU A 634 11.41 3.01 -12.58
C GLU A 634 12.54 1.98 -12.49
N VAL A 635 12.33 0.86 -13.18
CA VAL A 635 13.33 -0.18 -13.45
C VAL A 635 13.76 0.00 -14.91
N LEU A 636 15.05 0.05 -15.15
CA LEU A 636 15.65 0.22 -16.47
C LEU A 636 16.22 -1.13 -16.89
N VAL A 637 15.50 -1.85 -17.75
CA VAL A 637 15.91 -3.17 -18.25
C VAL A 637 16.80 -3.01 -19.47
N TYR A 638 17.96 -3.66 -19.48
CA TYR A 638 18.97 -3.48 -20.52
C TYR A 638 18.58 -4.14 -21.87
N GLU A 639 18.72 -3.39 -22.96
CA GLU A 639 18.54 -3.74 -24.39
C GLU A 639 17.18 -4.26 -24.86
N SER A 640 16.66 -5.35 -24.29
CA SER A 640 15.54 -6.10 -24.86
C SER A 640 14.74 -6.88 -23.81
N ILE A 641 13.48 -7.18 -24.12
CA ILE A 641 12.59 -8.05 -23.34
C ILE A 641 11.89 -8.98 -24.34
N SER A 642 12.04 -10.29 -24.20
CA SER A 642 11.49 -11.26 -25.15
C SER A 642 9.96 -11.29 -25.10
N LEU A 643 9.31 -11.52 -26.24
CA LEU A 643 7.85 -11.68 -26.31
C LEU A 643 7.38 -12.86 -25.45
N ALA A 644 8.22 -13.91 -25.31
CA ALA A 644 7.96 -15.07 -24.46
C ALA A 644 8.01 -14.78 -22.94
N ASP A 645 8.54 -13.61 -22.55
CA ASP A 645 8.62 -13.17 -21.15
C ASP A 645 7.52 -12.16 -20.79
N ILE A 646 6.67 -11.80 -21.74
CA ILE A 646 5.42 -11.08 -21.47
C ILE A 646 4.40 -12.12 -20.98
N LEU A 647 3.97 -11.98 -19.73
CA LEU A 647 3.02 -12.87 -19.06
C LEU A 647 1.60 -12.69 -19.62
N LEU A 648 1.20 -11.42 -19.82
CA LEU A 648 -0.10 -11.03 -20.33
C LEU A 648 -0.11 -9.55 -20.75
N ILE A 649 -1.14 -9.12 -21.47
CA ILE A 649 -1.41 -7.72 -21.79
C ILE A 649 -2.70 -7.26 -21.11
N TRP A 650 -2.64 -6.15 -20.39
CA TRP A 650 -3.83 -5.44 -19.92
C TRP A 650 -4.24 -4.33 -20.91
N VAL A 651 -5.55 -4.25 -21.17
CA VAL A 651 -6.21 -3.13 -21.84
C VAL A 651 -7.34 -2.58 -20.97
N ASN A 652 -7.82 -1.39 -21.30
CA ASN A 652 -9.03 -0.86 -20.66
C ASN A 652 -10.30 -1.51 -21.24
N GLU A 653 -11.44 -1.15 -20.66
CA GLU A 653 -12.74 -1.71 -21.00
C GLU A 653 -13.40 -1.12 -22.27
N ASP A 654 -12.68 -0.30 -23.05
CA ASP A 654 -13.25 0.31 -24.26
C ASP A 654 -13.46 -0.74 -25.37
N PRO A 655 -14.63 -0.77 -26.03
CA PRO A 655 -14.96 -1.78 -27.03
C PRO A 655 -13.91 -1.92 -28.14
N GLY A 656 -13.56 -3.16 -28.47
CA GLY A 656 -12.60 -3.48 -29.53
C GLY A 656 -11.12 -3.46 -29.12
N ASN A 657 -10.74 -2.97 -27.93
CA ASN A 657 -9.33 -2.92 -27.54
C ASN A 657 -8.69 -4.32 -27.38
N VAL A 658 -9.45 -5.33 -26.98
CA VAL A 658 -8.99 -6.74 -27.01
C VAL A 658 -8.72 -7.20 -28.45
N GLN A 659 -9.61 -6.89 -29.40
CA GLN A 659 -9.43 -7.27 -30.80
C GLN A 659 -8.21 -6.58 -31.41
N LYS A 660 -8.01 -5.28 -31.15
CA LYS A 660 -6.81 -4.55 -31.60
C LYS A 660 -5.51 -5.22 -31.16
N VAL A 661 -5.45 -5.76 -29.93
CA VAL A 661 -4.27 -6.47 -29.40
C VAL A 661 -4.04 -7.79 -30.14
N ILE A 662 -5.10 -8.53 -30.48
CA ILE A 662 -5.03 -9.74 -31.31
C ILE A 662 -4.55 -9.37 -32.73
N ASP A 663 -5.13 -8.33 -33.33
CA ASP A 663 -4.78 -7.84 -34.67
C ASP A 663 -3.33 -7.29 -34.76
N ALA A 664 -2.77 -6.85 -33.63
CA ALA A 664 -1.36 -6.47 -33.50
C ALA A 664 -0.41 -7.69 -33.48
N GLY A 665 -0.93 -8.92 -33.40
CA GLY A 665 -0.17 -10.17 -33.42
C GLY A 665 0.12 -10.79 -32.05
N TRP A 666 -0.55 -10.34 -30.98
CA TRP A 666 -0.42 -10.96 -29.66
C TRP A 666 -1.30 -12.20 -29.53
N THR A 667 -0.71 -13.31 -29.09
CA THR A 667 -1.37 -14.63 -28.95
C THR A 667 -1.48 -15.13 -27.51
N GLY A 668 -0.89 -14.42 -26.54
CA GLY A 668 -0.94 -14.78 -25.12
C GLY A 668 -2.19 -14.26 -24.41
N GLU A 669 -2.19 -14.33 -23.08
CA GLU A 669 -3.34 -13.89 -22.27
C GLU A 669 -3.57 -12.36 -22.40
N ILE A 670 -4.84 -11.97 -22.55
CA ILE A 670 -5.29 -10.58 -22.56
C ILE A 670 -6.31 -10.40 -21.43
N LYS A 671 -6.16 -9.36 -20.62
CA LYS A 671 -7.11 -9.04 -19.55
C LYS A 671 -7.61 -7.59 -19.64
N ILE A 672 -8.86 -7.39 -19.23
CA ILE A 672 -9.47 -6.05 -19.14
C ILE A 672 -9.32 -5.54 -17.71
N TRP A 673 -8.58 -4.45 -17.54
CA TRP A 673 -8.51 -3.70 -16.29
C TRP A 673 -9.43 -2.48 -16.41
N LYS A 674 -10.63 -2.58 -15.84
CA LYS A 674 -11.59 -1.47 -15.82
C LYS A 674 -10.94 -0.21 -15.22
N GLY A 675 -10.94 0.88 -15.97
CA GLY A 675 -10.35 2.16 -15.56
C GLY A 675 -8.82 2.27 -15.74
N VAL A 676 -8.11 1.26 -16.27
CA VAL A 676 -6.70 1.47 -16.65
C VAL A 676 -6.61 2.53 -17.74
N PHE A 677 -5.61 3.41 -17.66
CA PHE A 677 -5.41 4.55 -18.56
C PHE A 677 -6.52 5.62 -18.59
N LYS A 678 -7.67 5.38 -17.94
CA LYS A 678 -8.69 6.39 -17.66
C LYS A 678 -8.24 7.25 -16.48
N SER A 679 -8.53 8.54 -16.57
CA SER A 679 -8.32 9.53 -15.51
C SER A 679 -9.67 10.04 -15.06
#